data_AF-A0A8C9SK79-F1
#
_entry.id   AF-A0A8C9SK79-F1
#
_cell.length_a   1.000
_cell.length_b   1.000
_cell.length_c   1.000
_cell.angle_alpha   90.00
_cell.angle_beta   90.00
_cell.angle_gamma   90.00
#
_symmetry.space_group_name_H-M   'P 1'
#
loop_
_entity.id
_entity.type
_entity.pdbx_description
1 polymer ?
#
loop_
_entity_poly.entity_id
_entity_poly.type
_entity_poly.pdbx_seq_one_letter_code
_entity_poly.pdbx_strand_id
1 'polypeptide(L)'
;MSVTVVSAVRCKRACDRQPHEHQTPDVCCVSAWDARRAFRFLFQRAPQRRRAEDPPEEPFLYCGLLPYVRTGSSGVMDSSTVNRGEGDSGMVNGSIQTPGSSLAGGPPLALGSQEELLHQMSIIIQENKELKEALKQADCSTKGRFEALLAWKEKQERETALMRENETLRAQLCALENTAEHLGSEPEGLKALLARLQAEKHDLLAINSELQLKLNQSCPEDLVEIHLTQAKGPQESGLLSRKKDPSAVCTPQSEPTKSRLEGEEMTVSRLLQSLREETEKVEKFELELQDARRRIEELEQQKNTKVESKTQTTQLVGERGHSPISCKTEGQTVHGASLQGAEFPTEVDSLKVQMRAVFQDLQSLTSRLEDTEDMKKNLHDKCRDLEQDRVQLRAQLVGKHVVEKENKELKLKLEKKQQETEKLKQELMEKQQDLQENELLKLKLVEKQKEIEKLKQKLMEKQRDLEENEQLKLKLVGKQKEIEKLKQELIDKQQDLDENEQLKLKLLEKQKETEKLKQEVVDKQQVLTDNEQLKLQLEEVKREQTKAEQWRKNFTQLKEAYTLHVKDSEEKIKNNKEEMKNLCGSLSAAEEALAAKQQKIDEMKVEIFKKEQELETISLFKAQAEVYSSDFYAERAAREKIHEEKERLMEELELLKEQNCRLQEEMEGLGRQSLNELQRRHKADIVHPRGVATLLSSQRAGEPVSQGGADLGPDEEPLTEYICPKCQGVHPDLDSLQIHIMECIT
;
A
#
# COMPACT_ATOMS: atom_id res chain seq x y z
N MET A 1 89.25 -39.94 -0.10
CA MET A 1 90.18 -38.87 0.34
C MET A 1 89.36 -37.69 0.82
N SER A 2 89.85 -36.98 1.85
CA SER A 2 89.52 -35.58 2.23
C SER A 2 88.06 -35.12 2.42
N VAL A 3 87.68 -34.18 3.32
CA VAL A 3 88.01 -33.90 4.73
C VAL A 3 87.24 -32.61 5.13
N THR A 4 86.37 -32.68 6.16
CA THR A 4 85.85 -31.53 6.98
C THR A 4 84.95 -30.45 6.28
N VAL A 5 84.13 -29.58 6.93
CA VAL A 5 83.85 -29.29 8.36
C VAL A 5 82.46 -28.60 8.61
N VAL A 6 81.75 -29.01 9.68
CA VAL A 6 80.88 -28.22 10.64
C VAL A 6 79.64 -27.39 10.20
N SER A 7 78.48 -27.75 10.80
CA SER A 7 77.40 -26.96 11.49
C SER A 7 76.87 -25.61 10.97
N ALA A 8 75.64 -25.14 11.29
CA ALA A 8 74.36 -25.71 11.78
C ALA A 8 73.29 -24.57 11.69
N VAL A 9 71.97 -24.76 11.84
CA VAL A 9 71.18 -24.75 13.11
C VAL A 9 69.66 -24.73 12.77
N ARG A 10 68.81 -25.29 13.65
CA ARG A 10 67.32 -25.17 13.73
C ARG A 10 66.45 -25.70 12.57
N CYS A 11 65.70 -26.76 12.88
CA CYS A 11 64.30 -26.95 12.45
C CYS A 11 63.50 -27.47 13.68
N LYS A 12 62.20 -27.13 13.83
CA LYS A 12 61.42 -27.52 15.03
C LYS A 12 59.89 -27.55 14.83
N ARG A 13 59.34 -28.77 14.77
CA ARG A 13 57.90 -29.15 14.95
C ARG A 13 56.95 -28.62 13.85
N ALA A 14 55.83 -29.28 13.55
CA ALA A 14 55.09 -30.30 14.29
C ALA A 14 54.53 -31.44 13.40
N CYS A 15 54.08 -32.53 14.03
CA CYS A 15 52.97 -33.39 13.58
C CYS A 15 52.59 -34.38 14.70
N ASP A 16 51.35 -34.85 14.69
CA ASP A 16 50.69 -35.56 15.80
C ASP A 16 50.82 -37.09 15.79
N ARG A 17 50.51 -37.72 16.94
CA ARG A 17 49.98 -39.09 17.04
C ARG A 17 49.30 -39.32 18.40
N GLN A 18 48.11 -39.91 18.38
CA GLN A 18 47.46 -40.58 19.52
C GLN A 18 47.80 -42.11 19.49
N PRO A 19 47.11 -43.00 20.23
CA PRO A 19 47.37 -43.31 21.64
C PRO A 19 47.60 -44.84 21.88
N HIS A 20 47.89 -45.28 23.11
CA HIS A 20 47.53 -46.64 23.58
C HIS A 20 47.50 -46.74 25.13
N GLU A 21 46.35 -47.19 25.64
CA GLU A 21 46.05 -48.16 26.72
C GLU A 21 46.85 -48.36 28.04
N HIS A 22 46.06 -48.75 29.05
CA HIS A 22 46.34 -49.58 30.25
C HIS A 22 47.30 -49.07 31.36
N GLN A 23 46.76 -48.84 32.57
CA GLN A 23 46.75 -49.85 33.66
C GLN A 23 45.94 -49.40 34.91
N THR A 24 45.29 -50.37 35.58
CA THR A 24 44.67 -50.35 36.93
C THR A 24 45.46 -51.30 37.87
N PRO A 25 45.23 -51.42 39.21
CA PRO A 25 44.07 -51.09 40.06
C PRO A 25 44.46 -50.17 41.27
N ASP A 26 43.99 -50.18 42.54
CA ASP A 26 43.11 -51.03 43.40
C ASP A 26 42.74 -50.23 44.71
N VAL A 27 41.95 -50.62 45.75
CA VAL A 27 41.14 -51.80 46.14
C VAL A 27 40.08 -51.40 47.22
N CYS A 28 39.08 -52.26 47.49
CA CYS A 28 38.21 -52.37 48.72
C CYS A 28 37.43 -51.17 49.33
N CYS A 29 36.08 -51.31 49.38
CA CYS A 29 35.21 -51.44 50.58
C CYS A 29 33.72 -51.31 50.15
N VAL A 30 32.81 -52.30 50.14
CA VAL A 30 32.30 -53.28 51.15
C VAL A 30 31.03 -52.82 51.92
N SER A 31 29.89 -52.96 51.23
CA SER A 31 28.59 -53.58 51.65
C SER A 31 27.62 -53.01 52.74
N ALA A 32 26.37 -53.50 52.60
CA ALA A 32 25.17 -53.46 53.50
C ALA A 32 24.40 -52.12 53.62
N TRP A 33 23.05 -52.01 53.57
CA TRP A 33 21.84 -52.81 53.90
C TRP A 33 21.16 -52.49 55.27
N ASP A 34 19.86 -52.20 55.17
CA ASP A 34 18.75 -52.42 56.13
C ASP A 34 18.58 -51.64 57.48
N ALA A 35 17.73 -50.59 57.42
CA ALA A 35 16.34 -50.57 57.95
C ALA A 35 15.98 -50.27 59.44
N ARG A 36 14.77 -49.66 59.58
CA ARG A 36 13.72 -49.73 60.66
C ARG A 36 13.55 -48.58 61.69
N ARG A 37 12.30 -48.05 61.69
CA ARG A 37 11.44 -47.56 62.82
C ARG A 37 11.78 -46.21 63.50
N ALA A 38 10.82 -45.45 64.07
CA ALA A 38 9.34 -45.38 63.93
C ALA A 38 8.73 -44.20 64.74
N PHE A 39 7.41 -43.97 64.60
CA PHE A 39 6.45 -43.45 65.61
C PHE A 39 6.40 -41.90 65.88
N ARG A 40 5.24 -41.22 66.13
CA ARG A 40 3.79 -41.62 66.28
C ARG A 40 2.81 -40.39 66.41
N PHE A 41 1.48 -40.66 66.38
CA PHE A 41 0.31 -39.79 66.76
C PHE A 41 -0.04 -38.57 65.86
N LEU A 42 -1.32 -38.20 65.56
CA LEU A 42 -2.62 -38.94 65.48
C LEU A 42 -3.73 -38.15 64.70
N PHE A 43 -4.63 -38.89 64.01
CA PHE A 43 -6.12 -38.76 63.80
C PHE A 43 -6.87 -37.40 63.81
N GLN A 44 -7.96 -37.17 63.05
CA GLN A 44 -9.23 -37.93 62.85
C GLN A 44 -9.87 -37.62 61.45
N ARG A 45 -10.83 -38.36 60.83
CA ARG A 45 -11.45 -39.71 61.00
C ARG A 45 -12.39 -40.04 59.80
N ALA A 46 -12.56 -41.32 59.43
CA ALA A 46 -13.46 -41.84 58.36
C ALA A 46 -14.66 -42.69 58.94
N PRO A 47 -15.44 -43.56 58.23
CA PRO A 47 -15.13 -44.63 57.23
C PRO A 47 -15.84 -44.38 55.86
N GLN A 48 -16.12 -45.27 54.86
CA GLN A 48 -16.22 -46.75 54.62
C GLN A 48 -15.44 -47.15 53.32
N ARG A 49 -15.34 -48.35 52.70
CA ARG A 49 -16.09 -49.64 52.50
C ARG A 49 -17.34 -49.55 51.58
N ARG A 50 -17.69 -50.50 50.68
CA ARG A 50 -17.16 -51.82 50.19
C ARG A 50 -17.78 -52.07 48.76
N ARG A 51 -17.42 -53.01 47.86
CA ARG A 51 -16.45 -54.14 47.76
C ARG A 51 -16.10 -54.39 46.25
N ALA A 52 -15.40 -55.48 45.91
CA ALA A 52 -14.89 -55.87 44.57
C ALA A 52 -15.65 -57.05 43.91
N GLU A 53 -15.50 -57.25 42.58
CA GLU A 53 -14.70 -58.34 41.93
C GLU A 53 -14.33 -57.94 40.47
N ASP A 54 -13.58 -58.82 39.79
CA ASP A 54 -12.88 -58.71 38.48
C ASP A 54 -13.18 -60.00 37.66
N PRO A 55 -12.90 -60.13 36.33
CA PRO A 55 -12.61 -59.17 35.26
C PRO A 55 -13.55 -59.46 34.01
N PRO A 56 -13.17 -59.35 32.69
CA PRO A 56 -14.14 -59.27 31.56
C PRO A 56 -14.18 -60.47 30.58
N GLU A 57 -15.19 -60.49 29.69
CA GLU A 57 -15.09 -60.92 28.27
C GLU A 57 -16.31 -60.49 27.42
N GLU A 58 -16.26 -60.71 26.10
CA GLU A 58 -17.30 -60.47 25.04
C GLU A 58 -18.56 -61.40 25.20
N PRO A 59 -19.71 -61.33 24.43
CA PRO A 59 -19.81 -61.00 22.99
C PRO A 59 -21.17 -60.53 22.34
N PHE A 60 -21.15 -60.43 20.99
CA PHE A 60 -22.22 -60.67 19.97
C PHE A 60 -23.44 -59.74 19.72
N LEU A 61 -23.39 -59.09 18.54
CA LEU A 61 -24.34 -59.14 17.38
C LEU A 61 -25.75 -58.48 17.33
N TYR A 62 -26.06 -58.06 16.09
CA TYR A 62 -27.37 -57.91 15.39
C TYR A 62 -28.32 -56.70 15.62
N CYS A 63 -28.09 -55.66 14.79
CA CYS A 63 -29.04 -54.97 13.86
C CYS A 63 -30.54 -54.84 14.20
N GLY A 64 -31.09 -53.61 14.16
CA GLY A 64 -32.54 -53.37 14.22
C GLY A 64 -33.07 -51.95 13.89
N LEU A 65 -33.59 -51.78 12.66
CA LEU A 65 -34.67 -50.87 12.21
C LEU A 65 -34.49 -49.31 12.20
N LEU A 66 -34.85 -48.73 11.04
CA LEU A 66 -35.21 -47.33 10.78
C LEU A 66 -36.73 -47.19 10.54
N PRO A 67 -37.33 -46.01 10.74
CA PRO A 67 -38.60 -45.63 10.12
C PRO A 67 -38.48 -44.47 9.11
N TYR A 68 -38.16 -44.83 7.87
CA TYR A 68 -38.84 -44.43 6.63
C TYR A 68 -39.61 -43.08 6.54
N VAL A 69 -39.19 -42.23 5.61
CA VAL A 69 -40.02 -41.20 4.93
C VAL A 69 -39.68 -41.28 3.43
N ARG A 70 -40.65 -41.11 2.51
CA ARG A 70 -40.43 -41.42 1.08
C ARG A 70 -41.31 -40.64 0.07
N THR A 71 -40.64 -39.96 -0.85
CA THR A 71 -41.06 -39.58 -2.22
C THR A 71 -39.81 -39.68 -3.10
N GLY A 72 -39.74 -40.33 -4.28
CA GLY A 72 -40.77 -40.81 -5.21
C GLY A 72 -41.03 -39.80 -6.33
N SER A 73 -41.27 -40.12 -7.61
CA SER A 73 -41.27 -41.39 -8.40
C SER A 73 -41.28 -40.97 -9.91
N SER A 74 -40.98 -41.75 -10.97
CA SER A 74 -40.56 -43.14 -11.27
C SER A 74 -39.80 -43.10 -12.63
N GLY A 75 -39.31 -44.16 -13.31
CA GLY A 75 -39.30 -45.62 -13.13
C GLY A 75 -38.11 -46.23 -13.93
N VAL A 76 -37.74 -47.52 -13.88
CA VAL A 76 -38.47 -48.81 -13.77
C VAL A 76 -38.96 -49.38 -15.12
N MET A 77 -38.15 -50.28 -15.69
CA MET A 77 -38.52 -51.65 -16.08
C MET A 77 -37.33 -52.53 -15.65
N ASP A 78 -37.37 -53.44 -14.68
CA ASP A 78 -38.31 -54.53 -14.34
C ASP A 78 -37.99 -55.85 -15.06
N SER A 79 -38.18 -56.98 -14.36
CA SER A 79 -37.50 -58.25 -14.62
C SER A 79 -38.44 -59.36 -15.11
N SER A 80 -37.99 -60.18 -16.06
CA SER A 80 -38.60 -61.49 -16.32
C SER A 80 -37.60 -62.52 -16.88
N THR A 81 -37.68 -63.70 -16.28
CA THR A 81 -36.95 -64.95 -16.52
C THR A 81 -36.78 -65.41 -17.97
N VAL A 82 -35.66 -66.08 -18.28
CA VAL A 82 -35.64 -67.33 -19.07
C VAL A 82 -34.39 -68.17 -18.76
N ASN A 83 -34.45 -69.47 -19.04
CA ASN A 83 -33.45 -70.49 -18.70
C ASN A 83 -32.22 -70.54 -19.64
N ARG A 84 -31.24 -71.37 -19.22
CA ARG A 84 -29.92 -71.72 -19.79
C ARG A 84 -28.77 -70.83 -19.27
N GLY A 85 -27.60 -71.38 -18.93
CA GLY A 85 -27.24 -72.80 -18.83
C GLY A 85 -25.78 -73.06 -19.19
N GLU A 86 -25.10 -73.83 -18.35
CA GLU A 86 -23.72 -74.33 -18.52
C GLU A 86 -22.63 -73.23 -18.53
N GLY A 87 -21.38 -73.50 -18.15
CA GLY A 87 -20.83 -74.75 -17.62
C GLY A 87 -19.77 -74.48 -16.53
N ASP A 88 -19.74 -75.34 -15.52
CA ASP A 88 -18.58 -75.46 -14.62
C ASP A 88 -17.44 -76.17 -15.37
N SER A 89 -16.20 -75.82 -15.07
CA SER A 89 -14.99 -76.45 -15.62
C SER A 89 -13.81 -76.32 -14.66
N GLY A 90 -14.03 -76.66 -13.39
CA GLY A 90 -12.95 -76.94 -12.45
C GLY A 90 -12.00 -78.02 -12.99
N MET A 91 -10.76 -77.62 -13.31
CA MET A 91 -9.71 -78.56 -13.74
C MET A 91 -9.26 -79.45 -12.58
N VAL A 92 -9.77 -80.69 -12.54
CA VAL A 92 -9.33 -81.74 -11.61
C VAL A 92 -8.42 -82.74 -12.34
N ASN A 93 -7.33 -83.14 -11.69
CA ASN A 93 -6.32 -84.04 -12.24
C ASN A 93 -6.91 -85.39 -12.67
N GLY A 94 -6.63 -85.80 -13.92
CA GLY A 94 -6.96 -87.13 -14.40
C GLY A 94 -6.14 -88.22 -13.71
N SER A 95 -6.83 -89.11 -12.98
CA SER A 95 -6.25 -90.37 -12.50
C SER A 95 -6.42 -91.48 -13.54
N ILE A 96 -5.40 -92.33 -13.69
CA ILE A 96 -5.35 -93.38 -14.70
C ILE A 96 -6.33 -94.50 -14.36
N GLN A 97 -7.28 -94.80 -15.25
CA GLN A 97 -8.00 -96.09 -15.29
C GLN A 97 -8.20 -96.55 -16.74
N THR A 98 -7.96 -97.85 -16.98
CA THR A 98 -8.32 -98.57 -18.21
C THR A 98 -9.68 -99.26 -18.03
N PRO A 99 -10.50 -99.34 -19.09
CA PRO A 99 -10.64 -100.57 -19.88
C PRO A 99 -10.38 -100.32 -21.38
N GLY A 100 -10.46 -101.26 -22.32
CA GLY A 100 -10.92 -102.66 -22.30
C GLY A 100 -11.79 -102.94 -23.53
N SER A 101 -11.46 -103.95 -24.33
CA SER A 101 -11.94 -104.12 -25.72
C SER A 101 -13.44 -104.38 -25.90
N SER A 102 -14.01 -103.90 -27.01
CA SER A 102 -14.92 -104.70 -27.84
C SER A 102 -15.02 -104.19 -29.29
N LEU A 103 -15.73 -104.93 -30.15
CA LEU A 103 -15.73 -104.82 -31.62
C LEU A 103 -17.07 -104.34 -32.23
N ALA A 104 -16.98 -103.93 -33.50
CA ALA A 104 -17.98 -104.01 -34.58
C ALA A 104 -18.99 -102.86 -34.80
N GLY A 105 -19.31 -102.62 -36.09
CA GLY A 105 -20.45 -101.82 -36.56
C GLY A 105 -20.09 -100.58 -37.40
N GLY A 106 -20.36 -100.61 -38.71
CA GLY A 106 -20.45 -99.41 -39.57
C GLY A 106 -21.86 -98.78 -39.51
N PRO A 107 -22.19 -97.75 -40.33
CA PRO A 107 -21.80 -97.59 -41.73
C PRO A 107 -21.06 -96.27 -42.07
N PRO A 108 -20.51 -96.12 -43.30
CA PRO A 108 -19.77 -94.93 -43.71
C PRO A 108 -20.69 -93.83 -44.27
N LEU A 109 -20.44 -92.58 -43.88
CA LEU A 109 -21.00 -91.39 -44.53
C LEU A 109 -19.90 -90.32 -44.71
N ALA A 110 -19.81 -89.81 -45.94
CA ALA A 110 -19.01 -88.66 -46.39
C ALA A 110 -17.70 -88.36 -45.63
N LEU A 111 -16.56 -88.62 -46.31
CA LEU A 111 -15.52 -87.59 -46.28
C LEU A 111 -16.15 -86.34 -46.90
N GLY A 112 -16.45 -85.35 -46.06
CA GLY A 112 -16.34 -83.96 -46.50
C GLY A 112 -14.93 -83.76 -47.06
N SER A 113 -14.78 -82.94 -48.09
CA SER A 113 -13.52 -82.88 -48.83
C SER A 113 -12.37 -82.45 -47.91
N GLN A 114 -11.12 -82.77 -48.28
CA GLN A 114 -9.95 -82.25 -47.57
C GLN A 114 -9.96 -80.71 -47.49
N GLU A 115 -10.59 -80.07 -48.47
CA GLU A 115 -10.84 -78.63 -48.56
C GLU A 115 -11.86 -78.15 -47.51
N GLU A 116 -12.96 -78.89 -47.28
CA GLU A 116 -13.96 -78.60 -46.25
C GLU A 116 -13.38 -78.74 -44.83
N LEU A 117 -12.54 -79.75 -44.58
CA LEU A 117 -11.85 -79.88 -43.29
C LEU A 117 -10.84 -78.74 -43.05
N LEU A 118 -10.10 -78.33 -44.08
CA LEU A 118 -9.22 -77.16 -44.01
C LEU A 118 -10.02 -75.85 -43.83
N HIS A 119 -11.20 -75.74 -44.43
CA HIS A 119 -12.10 -74.60 -44.24
C HIS A 119 -12.63 -74.53 -42.81
N GLN A 120 -13.10 -75.65 -42.24
CA GLN A 120 -13.50 -75.73 -40.82
C GLN A 120 -12.35 -75.39 -39.88
N MET A 121 -11.14 -75.91 -40.12
CA MET A 121 -9.98 -75.57 -39.29
C MET A 121 -9.57 -74.10 -39.44
N SER A 122 -9.74 -73.50 -40.61
CA SER A 122 -9.54 -72.05 -40.83
C SER A 122 -10.54 -71.21 -40.03
N ILE A 123 -11.83 -71.62 -39.99
CA ILE A 123 -12.87 -70.98 -39.17
C ILE A 123 -12.49 -71.07 -37.69
N ILE A 124 -12.18 -72.26 -37.17
CA ILE A 124 -11.80 -72.46 -35.76
C ILE A 124 -10.54 -71.64 -35.40
N ILE A 125 -9.57 -71.53 -36.30
CA ILE A 125 -8.37 -70.67 -36.10
C ILE A 125 -8.75 -69.19 -36.07
N GLN A 126 -9.75 -68.76 -36.86
CA GLN A 126 -10.24 -67.38 -36.88
C GLN A 126 -11.04 -67.03 -35.62
N GLU A 127 -11.99 -67.89 -35.22
CA GLU A 127 -12.72 -67.79 -33.94
C GLU A 127 -11.74 -67.73 -32.75
N ASN A 128 -10.65 -68.52 -32.78
CA ASN A 128 -9.61 -68.49 -31.75
C ASN A 128 -8.75 -67.21 -31.75
N LYS A 129 -8.71 -66.42 -32.83
CA LYS A 129 -8.12 -65.07 -32.81
C LYS A 129 -9.12 -64.07 -32.22
N GLU A 130 -10.36 -64.11 -32.70
CA GLU A 130 -11.43 -63.21 -32.27
C GLU A 130 -11.71 -63.33 -30.78
N LEU A 131 -11.73 -64.56 -30.23
CA LEU A 131 -11.80 -64.81 -28.78
C LEU A 131 -10.60 -64.23 -28.00
N LYS A 132 -9.38 -64.28 -28.57
CA LYS A 132 -8.18 -63.70 -27.94
C LYS A 132 -8.16 -62.18 -28.02
N GLU A 133 -8.77 -61.60 -29.04
CA GLU A 133 -8.91 -60.15 -29.20
C GLU A 133 -10.03 -59.61 -28.31
N ALA A 134 -11.17 -60.31 -28.21
CA ALA A 134 -12.23 -60.02 -27.25
C ALA A 134 -11.74 -60.13 -25.79
N LEU A 135 -10.94 -61.14 -25.45
CA LEU A 135 -10.34 -61.27 -24.12
C LEU A 135 -9.39 -60.11 -23.80
N LYS A 136 -8.49 -59.75 -24.73
CA LYS A 136 -7.63 -58.54 -24.58
C LYS A 136 -8.46 -57.27 -24.42
N GLN A 137 -9.56 -57.12 -25.15
CA GLN A 137 -10.45 -55.97 -25.02
C GLN A 137 -11.15 -55.94 -23.66
N ALA A 138 -11.55 -57.09 -23.13
CA ALA A 138 -12.07 -57.22 -21.77
C ALA A 138 -11.02 -56.89 -20.70
N ASP A 139 -9.78 -57.38 -20.84
CA ASP A 139 -8.67 -57.06 -19.94
C ASP A 139 -8.33 -55.56 -19.95
N CYS A 140 -8.22 -54.94 -21.13
CA CYS A 140 -8.04 -53.49 -21.25
C CYS A 140 -9.21 -52.70 -20.63
N SER A 141 -10.46 -53.18 -20.81
CA SER A 141 -11.65 -52.57 -20.21
C SER A 141 -11.67 -52.70 -18.69
N THR A 142 -11.35 -53.87 -18.13
CA THR A 142 -11.26 -54.05 -16.66
C THR A 142 -10.14 -53.20 -16.07
N LYS A 143 -8.96 -53.16 -16.71
CA LYS A 143 -7.85 -52.29 -16.32
C LYS A 143 -8.26 -50.82 -16.29
N GLY A 144 -8.89 -50.31 -17.35
CA GLY A 144 -9.38 -48.93 -17.40
C GLY A 144 -10.41 -48.61 -16.30
N ARG A 145 -11.28 -49.57 -15.94
CA ARG A 145 -12.19 -49.41 -14.78
C ARG A 145 -11.44 -49.38 -13.45
N PHE A 146 -10.38 -50.18 -13.27
CA PHE A 146 -9.55 -50.12 -12.06
C PHE A 146 -8.79 -48.79 -11.96
N GLU A 147 -8.22 -48.30 -13.06
CA GLU A 147 -7.55 -46.99 -13.11
C GLU A 147 -8.52 -45.84 -12.78
N ALA A 148 -9.75 -45.88 -13.32
CA ALA A 148 -10.81 -44.93 -12.98
C ALA A 148 -11.23 -44.99 -11.50
N LEU A 149 -11.32 -46.19 -10.91
CA LEU A 149 -11.63 -46.36 -9.47
C LEU A 149 -10.50 -45.86 -8.57
N LEU A 150 -9.24 -46.04 -8.97
CA LEU A 150 -8.08 -45.50 -8.24
C LEU A 150 -8.07 -43.97 -8.30
N ALA A 151 -8.30 -43.37 -9.47
CA ALA A 151 -8.42 -41.92 -9.63
C ALA A 151 -9.61 -41.35 -8.83
N TRP A 152 -10.73 -42.05 -8.77
CA TRP A 152 -11.89 -41.67 -7.95
C TRP A 152 -11.58 -41.72 -6.45
N LYS A 153 -10.91 -42.79 -5.97
CA LYS A 153 -10.46 -42.91 -4.58
C LYS A 153 -9.47 -41.81 -4.20
N GLU A 154 -8.51 -41.51 -5.06
CA GLU A 154 -7.53 -40.44 -4.85
C GLU A 154 -8.19 -39.05 -4.86
N LYS A 155 -9.26 -38.83 -5.65
CA LYS A 155 -10.10 -37.63 -5.59
C LYS A 155 -10.89 -37.54 -4.28
N GLN A 156 -11.49 -38.64 -3.82
CA GLN A 156 -12.19 -38.71 -2.54
C GLN A 156 -11.22 -38.40 -1.37
N GLU A 157 -10.01 -38.94 -1.39
CA GLU A 157 -9.00 -38.67 -0.37
C GLU A 157 -8.61 -37.19 -0.32
N ARG A 158 -8.39 -36.54 -1.49
CA ARG A 158 -8.20 -35.08 -1.59
C ARG A 158 -9.39 -34.29 -1.05
N GLU A 159 -10.62 -34.67 -1.39
CA GLU A 159 -11.83 -34.00 -0.87
C GLU A 159 -11.93 -34.11 0.65
N THR A 160 -11.61 -35.27 1.25
CA THR A 160 -11.56 -35.37 2.72
C THR A 160 -10.43 -34.57 3.35
N ALA A 161 -9.31 -34.36 2.64
CA ALA A 161 -8.21 -33.50 3.11
C ALA A 161 -8.65 -32.03 3.14
N LEU A 162 -9.21 -31.53 2.03
CA LEU A 162 -9.76 -30.18 1.92
C LEU A 162 -10.87 -29.92 2.96
N MET A 163 -11.69 -30.92 3.30
CA MET A 163 -12.70 -30.79 4.36
C MET A 163 -12.07 -30.58 5.75
N ARG A 164 -11.03 -31.35 6.12
CA ARG A 164 -10.30 -31.17 7.40
C ARG A 164 -9.55 -29.83 7.44
N GLU A 165 -9.01 -29.41 6.31
CA GLU A 165 -8.36 -28.09 6.17
C GLU A 165 -9.37 -26.95 6.36
N ASN A 166 -10.55 -27.03 5.72
CA ASN A 166 -11.64 -26.07 5.92
C ASN A 166 -12.17 -26.06 7.37
N GLU A 167 -12.23 -27.20 8.04
CA GLU A 167 -12.59 -27.30 9.47
C GLU A 167 -11.52 -26.64 10.37
N THR A 168 -10.24 -26.83 10.04
CA THR A 168 -9.11 -26.19 10.72
C THR A 168 -9.11 -24.67 10.52
N LEU A 169 -9.32 -24.20 9.28
CA LEU A 169 -9.44 -22.78 8.94
C LEU A 169 -10.65 -22.13 9.63
N ARG A 170 -11.78 -22.84 9.75
CA ARG A 170 -12.94 -22.37 10.54
C ARG A 170 -12.61 -22.24 12.02
N ALA A 171 -11.90 -23.21 12.61
CA ALA A 171 -11.46 -23.11 14.00
C ALA A 171 -10.49 -21.93 14.23
N GLN A 172 -9.58 -21.68 13.29
CA GLN A 172 -8.69 -20.51 13.30
C GLN A 172 -9.47 -19.19 13.15
N LEU A 173 -10.46 -19.12 12.25
CA LEU A 173 -11.31 -17.95 12.09
C LEU A 173 -12.11 -17.65 13.38
N CYS A 174 -12.72 -18.66 14.00
CA CYS A 174 -13.39 -18.48 15.30
C CYS A 174 -12.41 -17.98 16.38
N ALA A 175 -11.18 -18.49 16.41
CA ALA A 175 -10.17 -18.02 17.37
C ALA A 175 -9.77 -16.55 17.12
N LEU A 176 -9.59 -16.16 15.85
CA LEU A 176 -9.30 -14.79 15.45
C LEU A 176 -10.46 -13.84 15.74
N GLU A 177 -11.70 -14.27 15.51
CA GLU A 177 -12.93 -13.52 15.83
C GLU A 177 -13.04 -13.25 17.34
N ASN A 178 -12.80 -14.26 18.19
CA ASN A 178 -12.74 -14.08 19.65
C ASN A 178 -11.61 -13.11 20.07
N THR A 179 -10.44 -13.13 19.42
CA THR A 179 -9.38 -12.13 19.71
C THR A 179 -9.72 -10.73 19.18
N ALA A 180 -10.47 -10.63 18.08
CA ALA A 180 -10.92 -9.36 17.51
C ALA A 180 -12.03 -8.72 18.38
N GLU A 181 -12.93 -9.51 18.97
CA GLU A 181 -13.87 -9.02 19.99
C GLU A 181 -13.14 -8.49 21.22
N HIS A 182 -12.13 -9.23 21.71
CA HIS A 182 -11.32 -8.79 22.85
C HIS A 182 -10.58 -7.47 22.55
N LEU A 183 -9.89 -7.39 21.41
CA LEU A 183 -9.23 -6.19 20.92
C LEU A 183 -10.20 -5.07 20.49
N GLY A 184 -11.48 -5.38 20.31
CA GLY A 184 -12.55 -4.39 20.06
C GLY A 184 -12.98 -3.65 21.32
N SER A 185 -12.91 -4.30 22.48
CA SER A 185 -13.23 -3.68 23.78
C SER A 185 -12.20 -2.66 24.26
N GLU A 186 -10.93 -2.81 23.87
CA GLU A 186 -9.83 -1.92 24.23
C GLU A 186 -9.98 -0.48 23.65
N PRO A 187 -10.22 -0.26 22.34
CA PRO A 187 -10.46 1.07 21.81
C PRO A 187 -11.77 1.69 22.30
N GLU A 188 -12.74 0.91 22.79
CA GLU A 188 -13.92 1.47 23.47
C GLU A 188 -13.57 2.00 24.87
N GLY A 189 -12.74 1.27 25.63
CA GLY A 189 -12.14 1.77 26.86
C GLY A 189 -11.30 3.04 26.66
N LEU A 190 -10.50 3.09 25.58
CA LEU A 190 -9.71 4.26 25.21
C LEU A 190 -10.58 5.43 24.72
N LYS A 191 -11.66 5.20 23.96
CA LYS A 191 -12.65 6.23 23.61
C LYS A 191 -13.32 6.82 24.85
N ALA A 192 -13.72 5.98 25.81
CA ALA A 192 -14.31 6.44 27.06
C ALA A 192 -13.32 7.26 27.91
N LEU A 193 -12.04 6.89 27.91
CA LEU A 193 -10.98 7.64 28.59
C LEU A 193 -10.70 8.98 27.88
N LEU A 194 -10.65 9.00 26.54
CA LEU A 194 -10.54 10.22 25.74
C LEU A 194 -11.73 11.16 25.94
N ALA A 195 -12.95 10.64 26.04
CA ALA A 195 -14.15 11.44 26.29
C ALA A 195 -14.08 12.18 27.64
N ARG A 196 -13.56 11.54 28.69
CA ARG A 196 -13.32 12.19 29.99
C ARG A 196 -12.24 13.28 29.89
N LEU A 197 -11.08 12.97 29.28
CA LEU A 197 -10.03 13.97 29.06
C LEU A 197 -10.49 15.14 28.17
N GLN A 198 -11.41 14.90 27.25
CA GLN A 198 -12.06 15.95 26.48
C GLN A 198 -13.00 16.78 27.34
N ALA A 199 -13.82 16.20 28.23
CA ALA A 199 -14.64 16.96 29.18
C ALA A 199 -13.76 17.85 30.09
N GLU A 200 -12.75 17.26 30.74
CA GLU A 200 -11.78 17.98 31.58
C GLU A 200 -11.08 19.12 30.80
N LYS A 201 -10.74 18.91 29.52
CA LYS A 201 -10.22 19.97 28.64
C LYS A 201 -11.23 21.10 28.40
N HIS A 202 -12.51 20.80 28.19
CA HIS A 202 -13.53 21.84 27.98
C HIS A 202 -13.80 22.62 29.27
N ASP A 203 -13.81 21.97 30.44
CA ASP A 203 -13.93 22.63 31.74
C ASP A 203 -12.73 23.56 31.99
N LEU A 204 -11.51 23.09 31.74
CA LEU A 204 -10.30 23.92 31.82
C LEU A 204 -10.30 25.08 30.81
N LEU A 205 -10.86 24.89 29.61
CA LEU A 205 -11.03 25.98 28.64
C LEU A 205 -12.09 26.99 29.08
N ALA A 206 -13.20 26.54 29.68
CA ALA A 206 -14.21 27.44 30.24
C ALA A 206 -13.63 28.28 31.39
N ILE A 207 -12.90 27.66 32.32
CA ILE A 207 -12.17 28.34 33.41
C ILE A 207 -11.16 29.34 32.83
N ASN A 208 -10.40 28.96 31.81
CA ASN A 208 -9.41 29.85 31.18
C ASN A 208 -10.09 31.02 30.43
N SER A 209 -11.22 30.79 29.76
CA SER A 209 -12.03 31.86 29.17
C SER A 209 -12.62 32.81 30.23
N GLU A 210 -13.07 32.29 31.38
CA GLU A 210 -13.55 33.10 32.49
C GLU A 210 -12.41 33.94 33.11
N LEU A 211 -11.23 33.34 33.28
CA LEU A 211 -10.02 34.04 33.73
C LEU A 211 -9.56 35.11 32.73
N GLN A 212 -9.62 34.84 31.42
CA GLN A 212 -9.33 35.83 30.38
C GLN A 212 -10.37 36.96 30.35
N LEU A 213 -11.66 36.66 30.55
CA LEU A 213 -12.70 37.69 30.67
C LEU A 213 -12.49 38.56 31.92
N LYS A 214 -12.07 37.98 33.05
CA LYS A 214 -11.70 38.72 34.26
C LYS A 214 -10.44 39.58 34.05
N LEU A 215 -9.42 39.06 33.37
CA LEU A 215 -8.19 39.79 33.02
C LEU A 215 -8.45 40.95 32.05
N ASN A 216 -9.35 40.76 31.08
CA ASN A 216 -9.75 41.78 30.10
C ASN A 216 -10.73 42.83 30.67
N GLN A 217 -11.27 42.62 31.87
CA GLN A 217 -12.09 43.60 32.59
C GLN A 217 -11.26 44.50 33.53
N SER A 218 -9.97 44.21 33.73
CA SER A 218 -9.07 44.99 34.60
C SER A 218 -8.06 45.83 33.82
N CYS A 219 -8.46 47.06 33.47
CA CYS A 219 -7.57 48.20 33.24
C CYS A 219 -8.39 49.46 33.60
N PRO A 220 -7.88 50.35 34.48
CA PRO A 220 -6.72 51.17 34.13
C PRO A 220 -5.46 50.92 34.97
N GLU A 221 -4.32 50.98 34.27
CA GLU A 221 -3.07 51.66 34.66
C GLU A 221 -2.57 51.54 36.13
N ASP A 222 -1.89 50.42 36.47
CA ASP A 222 -0.70 50.47 37.35
C ASP A 222 0.14 49.15 37.35
N LEU A 223 1.23 49.13 36.57
CA LEU A 223 2.46 48.28 36.72
C LEU A 223 2.31 46.72 36.74
N VAL A 224 3.29 45.87 36.42
CA VAL A 224 4.77 45.96 36.26
C VAL A 224 5.22 45.14 35.02
N GLU A 225 6.15 45.65 34.21
CA GLU A 225 6.84 44.84 33.19
C GLU A 225 7.97 43.98 33.80
N ILE A 226 7.84 42.65 33.72
CA ILE A 226 8.92 41.72 34.09
C ILE A 226 9.84 41.50 32.88
N HIS A 227 10.90 42.31 32.79
CA HIS A 227 11.95 42.18 31.78
C HIS A 227 12.82 40.93 32.01
N LEU A 228 12.65 39.89 31.19
CA LEU A 228 13.64 38.81 31.09
C LEU A 228 14.79 39.23 30.14
N THR A 229 15.97 39.47 30.70
CA THR A 229 17.15 39.91 29.96
C THR A 229 17.75 38.77 29.11
N GLN A 230 17.81 38.96 27.78
CA GLN A 230 18.54 38.05 26.89
C GLN A 230 20.06 38.09 27.14
N ALA A 231 20.66 36.92 27.35
CA ALA A 231 22.10 36.71 27.20
C ALA A 231 22.42 36.26 25.76
N LYS A 232 23.59 36.67 25.23
CA LYS A 232 24.00 36.42 23.84
C LYS A 232 24.70 35.05 23.67
N GLY A 233 24.64 34.49 22.46
CA GLY A 233 25.34 33.24 22.07
C GLY A 233 26.84 33.43 21.76
N PRO A 234 27.47 32.72 20.80
CA PRO A 234 26.88 31.87 19.74
C PRO A 234 27.59 30.50 19.48
N GLN A 235 27.10 29.80 18.45
CA GLN A 235 27.71 28.81 17.53
C GLN A 235 28.97 27.95 17.85
N GLU A 236 28.84 26.69 17.42
CA GLU A 236 29.80 25.86 16.64
C GLU A 236 30.83 24.88 17.24
N SER A 237 30.75 23.65 16.66
CA SER A 237 31.84 22.71 16.35
C SER A 237 32.47 21.83 17.45
N GLY A 238 32.85 20.59 17.09
CA GLY A 238 34.06 19.95 17.63
C GLY A 238 33.96 18.60 18.36
N LEU A 239 33.85 17.51 17.59
CA LEU A 239 34.61 16.24 17.77
C LEU A 239 34.77 15.56 19.17
N LEU A 240 34.02 14.47 19.35
CA LEU A 240 34.52 13.10 19.65
C LEU A 240 35.53 12.81 20.80
N SER A 241 35.04 12.01 21.76
CA SER A 241 35.67 10.76 22.26
C SER A 241 36.85 10.83 23.27
N ARG A 242 36.77 10.06 24.38
CA ARG A 242 37.38 8.69 24.49
C ARG A 242 37.71 8.21 25.93
N LYS A 243 36.79 7.41 26.54
CA LYS A 243 37.05 6.47 27.68
C LYS A 243 37.46 7.17 29.02
N LYS A 244 37.48 6.54 30.21
CA LYS A 244 37.35 5.13 30.63
C LYS A 244 36.89 5.02 32.10
N ASP A 245 36.08 4.02 32.44
CA ASP A 245 35.83 3.49 33.81
C ASP A 245 37.12 2.96 34.50
N PRO A 246 37.21 2.75 35.85
CA PRO A 246 36.11 2.19 36.68
C PRO A 246 35.96 2.49 38.21
N SER A 247 34.73 2.24 38.71
CA SER A 247 34.37 1.57 40.00
C SER A 247 34.61 2.23 41.39
N ALA A 248 33.53 2.60 42.11
CA ALA A 248 33.26 2.20 43.54
C ALA A 248 31.91 2.71 44.16
N VAL A 249 30.87 1.85 44.17
CA VAL A 249 29.89 1.52 45.26
C VAL A 249 29.36 2.59 46.30
N CYS A 250 28.03 2.80 46.29
CA CYS A 250 27.05 3.14 47.38
C CYS A 250 26.96 4.52 48.13
N THR A 251 25.96 5.35 47.74
CA THR A 251 24.74 5.85 48.48
C THR A 251 24.71 6.11 50.01
N PRO A 252 23.79 6.98 50.56
CA PRO A 252 23.06 8.15 50.00
C PRO A 252 23.05 9.43 50.92
N GLN A 253 22.33 10.51 50.54
CA GLN A 253 22.19 11.79 51.31
C GLN A 253 20.72 12.15 51.68
N SER A 254 20.50 13.21 52.49
CA SER A 254 19.20 13.62 53.03
C SER A 254 18.88 15.14 52.99
N GLU A 255 17.74 15.47 52.35
CA GLU A 255 16.72 16.49 52.71
C GLU A 255 17.07 17.91 53.24
N PRO A 256 16.68 18.96 52.50
CA PRO A 256 16.56 20.35 52.99
C PRO A 256 15.19 21.01 52.67
N THR A 257 14.08 20.55 53.26
CA THR A 257 12.72 20.96 52.84
C THR A 257 11.97 21.97 53.73
N LYS A 258 12.31 22.14 55.01
CA LYS A 258 11.45 22.88 55.96
C LYS A 258 11.35 24.40 55.73
N SER A 259 12.45 25.09 55.44
CA SER A 259 12.49 26.57 55.37
C SER A 259 11.71 27.17 54.20
N ARG A 260 11.23 26.34 53.26
CA ARG A 260 10.43 26.78 52.12
C ARG A 260 8.96 27.01 52.49
N LEU A 261 8.40 26.17 53.34
CA LEU A 261 6.96 26.12 53.63
C LEU A 261 6.49 27.36 54.40
N GLU A 262 7.28 27.87 55.35
CA GLU A 262 6.96 29.09 56.12
C GLU A 262 6.86 30.34 55.23
N GLY A 263 7.67 30.41 54.16
CA GLY A 263 7.61 31.49 53.17
C GLY A 263 6.37 31.40 52.26
N GLU A 264 5.95 30.18 51.94
CA GLU A 264 4.73 29.92 51.16
C GLU A 264 3.47 30.25 51.99
N GLU A 265 3.42 29.86 53.27
CA GLU A 265 2.30 30.17 54.19
C GLU A 265 2.12 31.68 54.44
N MET A 266 3.22 32.42 54.64
CA MET A 266 3.17 33.89 54.75
C MET A 266 2.69 34.57 53.46
N THR A 267 2.97 33.97 52.30
CA THR A 267 2.53 34.50 51.00
C THR A 267 1.04 34.23 50.77
N VAL A 268 0.57 33.01 51.07
CA VAL A 268 -0.85 32.65 51.04
C VAL A 268 -1.66 33.53 51.99
N SER A 269 -1.16 33.77 53.21
CA SER A 269 -1.82 34.63 54.20
C SER A 269 -2.04 36.06 53.68
N ARG A 270 -1.06 36.63 52.98
CA ARG A 270 -1.16 37.97 52.37
C ARG A 270 -2.14 37.99 51.19
N LEU A 271 -2.12 36.98 50.34
CA LEU A 271 -3.06 36.84 49.21
C LEU A 271 -4.50 36.70 49.69
N LEU A 272 -4.75 35.90 50.73
CA LEU A 272 -6.07 35.73 51.34
C LEU A 272 -6.59 37.01 52.02
N GLN A 273 -5.72 37.88 52.51
CA GLN A 273 -6.13 39.18 53.01
C GLN A 273 -6.48 40.14 51.86
N SER A 274 -5.63 40.24 50.84
CA SER A 274 -5.92 41.03 49.63
C SER A 274 -7.24 40.63 48.96
N LEU A 275 -7.54 39.33 48.90
CA LEU A 275 -8.81 38.82 48.37
C LEU A 275 -10.04 39.27 49.18
N ARG A 276 -9.93 39.36 50.51
CA ARG A 276 -11.02 39.89 51.35
C ARG A 276 -11.23 41.38 51.11
N GLU A 277 -10.15 42.14 51.04
CA GLU A 277 -10.18 43.60 50.80
C GLU A 277 -10.74 43.94 49.40
N GLU A 278 -10.48 43.12 48.36
CA GLU A 278 -11.14 43.27 47.06
C GLU A 278 -12.60 42.81 47.06
N THR A 279 -12.96 41.78 47.83
CA THR A 279 -14.36 41.34 47.94
C THR A 279 -15.24 42.43 48.56
N GLU A 280 -14.77 43.09 49.63
CA GLU A 280 -15.47 44.21 50.27
C GLU A 280 -15.65 45.42 49.33
N LYS A 281 -14.66 45.68 48.45
CA LYS A 281 -14.77 46.70 47.39
C LYS A 281 -15.81 46.33 46.33
N VAL A 282 -15.87 45.06 45.90
CA VAL A 282 -16.87 44.59 44.93
C VAL A 282 -18.29 44.73 45.48
N GLU A 283 -18.56 44.28 46.70
CA GLU A 283 -19.88 44.45 47.34
C GLU A 283 -20.30 45.94 47.41
N LYS A 284 -19.34 46.83 47.73
CA LYS A 284 -19.57 48.28 47.74
C LYS A 284 -19.90 48.84 46.34
N PHE A 285 -19.20 48.42 45.30
CA PHE A 285 -19.48 48.86 43.93
C PHE A 285 -20.79 48.28 43.37
N GLU A 286 -21.18 47.06 43.77
CA GLU A 286 -22.48 46.48 43.40
C GLU A 286 -23.64 47.29 44.02
N LEU A 287 -23.52 47.72 45.28
CA LEU A 287 -24.49 48.62 45.93
C LEU A 287 -24.58 49.98 45.21
N GLU A 288 -23.45 50.60 44.87
CA GLU A 288 -23.43 51.87 44.13
C GLU A 288 -24.03 51.72 42.72
N LEU A 289 -23.77 50.61 42.03
CA LEU A 289 -24.36 50.30 40.73
C LEU A 289 -25.88 50.04 40.84
N GLN A 290 -26.34 49.40 41.92
CA GLN A 290 -27.75 49.14 42.15
C GLN A 290 -28.53 50.43 42.45
N ASP A 291 -27.94 51.37 43.20
CA ASP A 291 -28.53 52.69 43.45
C ASP A 291 -28.57 53.54 42.15
N ALA A 292 -27.50 53.51 41.36
CA ALA A 292 -27.46 54.14 40.04
C ALA A 292 -28.52 53.58 39.07
N ARG A 293 -28.75 52.27 39.06
CA ARG A 293 -29.82 51.62 38.27
C ARG A 293 -31.20 52.10 38.70
N ARG A 294 -31.50 52.11 40.00
CA ARG A 294 -32.78 52.62 40.55
C ARG A 294 -33.02 54.07 40.12
N ARG A 295 -31.98 54.90 40.13
CA ARG A 295 -32.04 56.30 39.71
C ARG A 295 -32.25 56.50 38.20
N ILE A 296 -31.83 55.54 37.37
CA ILE A 296 -32.18 55.51 35.94
C ILE A 296 -33.66 55.14 35.77
N GLU A 297 -34.14 54.12 36.47
CA GLU A 297 -35.57 53.71 36.44
C GLU A 297 -36.50 54.85 36.89
N GLU A 298 -36.14 55.61 37.93
CA GLU A 298 -36.84 56.83 38.36
C GLU A 298 -36.91 57.89 37.25
N LEU A 299 -35.82 58.09 36.51
CA LEU A 299 -35.76 59.04 35.39
C LEU A 299 -36.56 58.56 34.17
N GLU A 300 -36.61 57.25 33.91
CA GLU A 300 -37.45 56.68 32.84
C GLU A 300 -38.94 56.75 33.18
N GLN A 301 -39.32 56.53 34.44
CA GLN A 301 -40.69 56.75 34.91
C GLN A 301 -41.09 58.23 34.77
N GLN A 302 -40.23 59.17 35.18
CA GLN A 302 -40.45 60.60 34.99
C GLN A 302 -40.55 61.00 33.50
N LYS A 303 -39.75 60.38 32.63
CA LYS A 303 -39.81 60.57 31.17
C LYS A 303 -41.16 60.10 30.63
N ASN A 304 -41.65 58.93 31.03
CA ASN A 304 -42.91 58.38 30.52
C ASN A 304 -44.12 59.21 30.96
N THR A 305 -44.23 59.61 32.24
CA THR A 305 -45.30 60.51 32.71
C THR A 305 -45.30 61.89 32.04
N LYS A 306 -44.14 62.32 31.53
CA LYS A 306 -43.93 63.60 30.81
C LYS A 306 -44.21 63.51 29.31
N VAL A 307 -44.42 62.31 28.76
CA VAL A 307 -44.87 62.09 27.39
C VAL A 307 -46.40 62.15 27.30
N GLU A 308 -47.11 61.49 28.22
CA GLU A 308 -48.59 61.47 28.24
C GLU A 308 -49.22 62.86 28.41
N SER A 309 -48.53 63.75 29.12
CA SER A 309 -48.99 65.11 29.44
C SER A 309 -48.74 66.15 28.34
N LYS A 310 -48.29 65.76 27.14
CA LYS A 310 -47.87 66.69 26.07
C LYS A 310 -48.71 66.73 24.79
N THR A 311 -49.83 66.03 24.72
CA THR A 311 -50.64 65.92 23.48
C THR A 311 -51.79 66.94 23.41
N GLN A 312 -51.49 68.25 23.40
CA GLN A 312 -52.51 69.28 23.13
C GLN A 312 -51.96 70.64 22.64
N THR A 313 -52.76 71.27 21.77
CA THR A 313 -52.85 72.75 21.56
C THR A 313 -51.81 73.45 20.65
N THR A 314 -52.17 73.49 19.35
CA THR A 314 -52.36 74.73 18.56
C THR A 314 -51.15 75.50 17.99
N GLN A 315 -50.96 75.32 16.67
CA GLN A 315 -50.88 76.36 15.63
C GLN A 315 -50.12 77.68 15.92
N LEU A 316 -48.96 77.85 15.26
CA LEU A 316 -48.56 79.09 14.58
C LEU A 316 -47.51 78.80 13.50
N VAL A 317 -47.60 79.45 12.34
CA VAL A 317 -46.63 79.31 11.22
C VAL A 317 -45.52 80.35 11.41
N GLY A 318 -44.26 79.97 11.17
CA GLY A 318 -43.11 80.84 11.43
C GLY A 318 -41.82 80.43 10.72
N GLU A 319 -41.77 80.53 9.39
CA GLU A 319 -40.49 80.59 8.67
C GLU A 319 -39.91 82.01 8.71
N ARG A 320 -38.64 82.17 9.08
CA ARG A 320 -37.91 83.43 8.90
C ARG A 320 -36.39 83.23 8.92
N GLY A 321 -35.72 83.72 7.88
CA GLY A 321 -34.26 83.83 7.76
C GLY A 321 -33.88 83.99 6.29
N HIS A 322 -33.11 84.99 5.83
CA HIS A 322 -32.33 86.02 6.55
C HIS A 322 -32.57 87.44 6.01
N SER A 323 -32.10 88.43 6.78
CA SER A 323 -32.28 89.89 6.56
C SER A 323 -31.44 90.46 5.41
N PRO A 324 -31.61 91.76 5.09
CA PRO A 324 -30.60 92.73 5.56
C PRO A 324 -31.14 93.90 6.43
N ILE A 325 -30.39 94.19 7.49
CA ILE A 325 -29.71 95.48 7.80
C ILE A 325 -30.20 96.75 7.05
N SER A 326 -30.37 97.95 7.65
CA SER A 326 -30.48 98.40 9.06
C SER A 326 -30.67 99.94 9.14
N CYS A 327 -31.61 100.45 9.96
CA CYS A 327 -31.70 101.85 10.48
C CYS A 327 -31.87 103.00 9.44
N LYS A 328 -32.35 104.23 9.72
CA LYS A 328 -33.07 104.92 10.85
C LYS A 328 -33.89 106.09 10.19
N THR A 329 -34.69 106.98 10.80
CA THR A 329 -34.99 107.39 12.20
C THR A 329 -36.42 108.03 12.28
N GLU A 330 -36.77 108.67 13.40
CA GLU A 330 -37.82 109.71 13.57
C GLU A 330 -37.93 110.74 12.39
N GLY A 331 -38.96 111.55 12.16
CA GLY A 331 -40.13 112.04 12.93
C GLY A 331 -40.57 113.42 12.32
N GLN A 332 -41.54 114.23 12.79
CA GLN A 332 -42.57 114.11 13.84
C GLN A 332 -43.54 115.34 13.76
N THR A 333 -44.86 115.16 13.57
CA THR A 333 -45.99 116.11 13.89
C THR A 333 -46.03 117.51 13.21
N VAL A 334 -47.06 118.40 13.25
CA VAL A 334 -48.56 118.42 13.39
C VAL A 334 -49.05 119.82 12.91
N HIS A 335 -50.38 120.04 12.79
CA HIS A 335 -51.14 121.30 12.56
C HIS A 335 -51.57 121.60 11.11
N GLY A 336 -52.70 122.30 10.88
CA GLY A 336 -53.72 122.69 11.88
C GLY A 336 -54.47 124.01 11.65
N ALA A 337 -55.05 124.23 10.46
CA ALA A 337 -56.19 125.12 10.15
C ALA A 337 -56.21 126.63 10.56
N SER A 338 -56.57 127.44 9.55
CA SER A 338 -57.37 128.69 9.64
C SER A 338 -56.71 130.00 10.09
N LEU A 339 -56.73 131.03 9.22
CA LEU A 339 -57.72 132.12 9.29
C LEU A 339 -57.63 133.12 8.12
N GLN A 340 -58.78 133.40 7.48
CA GLN A 340 -59.21 134.65 6.81
C GLN A 340 -58.35 135.29 5.68
N GLY A 341 -58.99 136.19 4.91
CA GLY A 341 -58.37 137.06 3.91
C GLY A 341 -58.83 136.81 2.48
N ALA A 342 -59.85 137.54 2.02
CA ALA A 342 -60.34 137.47 0.64
C ALA A 342 -59.98 138.75 -0.12
N GLU A 343 -58.95 138.68 -0.98
CA GLU A 343 -58.63 139.70 -1.98
C GLU A 343 -58.43 139.04 -3.34
N PHE A 344 -58.81 139.75 -4.41
CA PHE A 344 -58.84 139.17 -5.77
C PHE A 344 -57.45 139.14 -6.40
N PRO A 345 -56.99 138.01 -6.95
CA PRO A 345 -55.65 137.90 -7.52
C PRO A 345 -55.54 138.66 -8.85
N THR A 346 -54.46 139.41 -9.02
CA THR A 346 -54.04 139.91 -10.34
C THR A 346 -53.24 138.84 -11.08
N GLU A 347 -53.24 138.88 -12.41
CA GLU A 347 -52.63 137.85 -13.27
C GLU A 347 -51.15 137.57 -12.93
N VAL A 348 -50.43 138.60 -12.48
CA VAL A 348 -49.02 138.55 -12.10
C VAL A 348 -48.75 137.58 -10.95
N ASP A 349 -49.65 137.47 -9.96
CA ASP A 349 -49.46 136.55 -8.83
C ASP A 349 -49.87 135.12 -9.17
N SER A 350 -50.84 134.94 -10.07
CA SER A 350 -51.10 133.65 -10.72
C SER A 350 -49.85 133.17 -11.48
N LEU A 351 -49.23 134.05 -12.28
CA LEU A 351 -47.97 133.77 -12.98
C LEU A 351 -46.80 133.46 -12.03
N LYS A 352 -46.68 134.13 -10.87
CA LYS A 352 -45.67 133.77 -9.84
C LYS A 352 -45.93 132.41 -9.20
N VAL A 353 -47.20 131.99 -9.04
CA VAL A 353 -47.54 130.65 -8.54
C VAL A 353 -47.22 129.60 -9.61
N GLN A 354 -47.63 129.83 -10.87
CA GLN A 354 -47.31 128.95 -12.01
C GLN A 354 -45.80 128.82 -12.21
N MET A 355 -45.03 129.92 -12.15
CA MET A 355 -43.57 129.89 -12.27
C MET A 355 -42.91 129.10 -11.13
N ARG A 356 -43.41 129.20 -9.89
CA ARG A 356 -42.90 128.40 -8.76
C ARG A 356 -43.26 126.92 -8.90
N ALA A 357 -44.47 126.59 -9.38
CA ALA A 357 -44.85 125.22 -9.72
C ALA A 357 -43.92 124.65 -10.81
N VAL A 358 -43.71 125.36 -11.92
CA VAL A 358 -42.78 124.94 -12.99
C VAL A 358 -41.34 124.78 -12.49
N PHE A 359 -40.85 125.64 -11.58
CA PHE A 359 -39.53 125.43 -10.96
C PHE A 359 -39.48 124.21 -10.03
N GLN A 360 -40.55 123.92 -9.28
CA GLN A 360 -40.66 122.74 -8.43
C GLN A 360 -40.79 121.45 -9.27
N ASP A 361 -41.55 121.48 -10.36
CA ASP A 361 -41.67 120.39 -11.32
C ASP A 361 -40.33 120.15 -12.04
N LEU A 362 -39.59 121.20 -12.43
CA LEU A 362 -38.25 121.07 -12.99
C LEU A 362 -37.27 120.46 -11.98
N GLN A 363 -37.26 120.93 -10.72
CA GLN A 363 -36.41 120.34 -9.67
C GLN A 363 -36.77 118.88 -9.39
N SER A 364 -38.06 118.54 -9.36
CA SER A 364 -38.58 117.18 -9.24
C SER A 364 -38.15 116.30 -10.42
N LEU A 365 -38.21 116.82 -11.65
CA LEU A 365 -37.76 116.13 -12.85
C LEU A 365 -36.23 115.97 -12.90
N THR A 366 -35.45 116.93 -12.39
CA THR A 366 -33.99 116.79 -12.26
C THR A 366 -33.61 115.73 -11.23
N SER A 367 -34.20 115.76 -10.02
CA SER A 367 -33.96 114.73 -9.01
C SER A 367 -34.37 113.35 -9.50
N ARG A 368 -35.51 113.22 -10.20
CA ARG A 368 -35.93 111.95 -10.80
C ARG A 368 -35.03 111.52 -11.96
N LEU A 369 -34.42 112.45 -12.69
CA LEU A 369 -33.42 112.13 -13.73
C LEU A 369 -32.14 111.58 -13.08
N GLU A 370 -31.68 112.20 -11.99
CA GLU A 370 -30.55 111.75 -11.18
C GLU A 370 -30.83 110.34 -10.60
N ASP A 371 -32.00 110.09 -10.01
CA ASP A 371 -32.44 108.76 -9.57
C ASP A 371 -32.39 107.72 -10.72
N THR A 372 -32.84 108.09 -11.93
CA THR A 372 -32.80 107.17 -13.08
C THR A 372 -31.39 106.95 -13.62
N GLU A 373 -30.49 107.94 -13.55
CA GLU A 373 -29.09 107.77 -13.93
C GLU A 373 -28.32 106.94 -12.89
N ASP A 374 -28.61 107.05 -11.60
CA ASP A 374 -28.02 106.20 -10.56
C ASP A 374 -28.57 104.77 -10.59
N MET A 375 -29.87 104.59 -10.84
CA MET A 375 -30.44 103.26 -11.11
C MET A 375 -29.83 102.64 -12.39
N LYS A 376 -29.59 103.44 -13.43
CA LYS A 376 -28.90 103.03 -14.66
C LYS A 376 -27.45 102.66 -14.39
N LYS A 377 -26.70 103.40 -13.56
CA LYS A 377 -25.33 103.01 -13.11
C LYS A 377 -25.36 101.67 -12.38
N ASN A 378 -26.22 101.53 -11.37
CA ASN A 378 -26.39 100.28 -10.61
C ASN A 378 -26.70 99.08 -11.52
N LEU A 379 -27.58 99.26 -12.52
CA LEU A 379 -27.87 98.24 -13.52
C LEU A 379 -26.67 97.95 -14.45
N HIS A 380 -25.87 98.94 -14.84
CA HIS A 380 -24.64 98.73 -15.62
C HIS A 380 -23.56 98.01 -14.81
N ASP A 381 -23.37 98.39 -13.54
CA ASP A 381 -22.47 97.73 -12.61
C ASP A 381 -22.88 96.26 -12.43
N LYS A 382 -24.15 96.01 -12.11
CA LYS A 382 -24.69 94.66 -11.97
C LYS A 382 -24.62 93.83 -13.26
N CYS A 383 -24.79 94.45 -14.42
CA CYS A 383 -24.56 93.79 -15.71
C CYS A 383 -23.08 93.40 -15.89
N ARG A 384 -22.14 94.32 -15.64
CA ARG A 384 -20.70 94.05 -15.71
C ARG A 384 -20.28 92.93 -14.76
N ASP A 385 -20.79 92.95 -13.53
CA ASP A 385 -20.46 91.96 -12.51
C ASP A 385 -21.01 90.57 -12.92
N LEU A 386 -22.24 90.50 -13.46
CA LEU A 386 -22.79 89.26 -14.06
C LEU A 386 -22.04 88.80 -15.31
N GLU A 387 -21.47 89.71 -16.10
CA GLU A 387 -20.60 89.33 -17.22
C GLU A 387 -19.24 88.80 -16.75
N GLN A 388 -18.70 89.34 -15.66
CA GLN A 388 -17.48 88.82 -15.00
C GLN A 388 -17.73 87.43 -14.41
N ASP A 389 -18.84 87.22 -13.68
CA ASP A 389 -19.25 85.89 -13.19
C ASP A 389 -19.42 84.90 -14.34
N ARG A 390 -20.05 85.32 -15.46
CA ARG A 390 -20.21 84.50 -16.66
C ARG A 390 -18.87 84.12 -17.30
N VAL A 391 -17.86 85.00 -17.26
CA VAL A 391 -16.49 84.70 -17.71
C VAL A 391 -15.80 83.74 -16.73
N GLN A 392 -15.92 83.96 -15.42
CA GLN A 392 -15.34 83.11 -14.38
C GLN A 392 -15.91 81.69 -14.41
N LEU A 393 -17.24 81.54 -14.53
CA LEU A 393 -17.91 80.24 -14.67
C LEU A 393 -17.51 79.53 -15.96
N ARG A 394 -17.32 80.26 -17.07
CA ARG A 394 -16.78 79.69 -18.32
C ARG A 394 -15.35 79.17 -18.13
N ALA A 395 -14.48 79.93 -17.44
CA ALA A 395 -13.13 79.50 -17.13
C ALA A 395 -13.10 78.25 -16.22
N GLN A 396 -13.96 78.21 -15.19
CA GLN A 396 -14.11 77.05 -14.30
C GLN A 396 -14.62 75.81 -15.06
N LEU A 397 -15.59 75.97 -15.98
CA LEU A 397 -16.05 74.87 -16.84
C LEU A 397 -14.95 74.35 -17.77
N VAL A 398 -14.12 75.23 -18.35
CA VAL A 398 -12.95 74.80 -19.14
C VAL A 398 -11.95 74.04 -18.28
N GLY A 399 -11.63 74.53 -17.07
CA GLY A 399 -10.78 73.83 -16.12
C GLY A 399 -11.31 72.45 -15.73
N LYS A 400 -12.62 72.34 -15.45
CA LYS A 400 -13.30 71.06 -15.18
C LYS A 400 -13.16 70.08 -16.36
N HIS A 401 -13.33 70.53 -17.60
CA HIS A 401 -13.16 69.69 -18.78
C HIS A 401 -11.70 69.26 -19.02
N VAL A 402 -10.69 70.03 -18.58
CA VAL A 402 -9.28 69.61 -18.61
C VAL A 402 -9.05 68.51 -17.58
N VAL A 403 -9.44 68.74 -16.32
CA VAL A 403 -9.32 67.76 -15.23
C VAL A 403 -10.08 66.46 -15.54
N GLU A 404 -11.23 66.53 -16.22
CA GLU A 404 -11.97 65.36 -16.69
C GLU A 404 -11.23 64.57 -17.79
N LYS A 405 -10.46 65.22 -18.66
CA LYS A 405 -9.62 64.55 -19.67
C LYS A 405 -8.43 63.88 -19.00
N GLU A 406 -7.74 64.59 -18.11
CA GLU A 406 -6.60 64.07 -17.34
C GLU A 406 -7.00 62.86 -16.50
N ASN A 407 -8.15 62.92 -15.81
CA ASN A 407 -8.67 61.76 -15.07
C ASN A 407 -9.01 60.57 -15.98
N LYS A 408 -9.55 60.80 -17.19
CA LYS A 408 -9.80 59.71 -18.16
C LYS A 408 -8.49 59.09 -18.64
N GLU A 409 -7.47 59.89 -18.91
CA GLU A 409 -6.15 59.40 -19.33
C GLU A 409 -5.43 58.65 -18.19
N LEU A 410 -5.49 59.16 -16.96
CA LEU A 410 -4.96 58.48 -15.77
C LEU A 410 -5.70 57.16 -15.48
N LYS A 411 -7.02 57.11 -15.67
CA LYS A 411 -7.81 55.87 -15.55
C LYS A 411 -7.36 54.83 -16.57
N LEU A 412 -7.19 55.21 -17.84
CA LEU A 412 -6.66 54.31 -18.90
C LEU A 412 -5.22 53.84 -18.62
N LYS A 413 -4.38 54.70 -18.03
CA LYS A 413 -3.01 54.34 -17.60
C LYS A 413 -3.03 53.36 -16.43
N LEU A 414 -3.94 53.55 -15.47
CA LEU A 414 -4.13 52.64 -14.33
C LEU A 414 -4.67 51.29 -14.78
N GLU A 415 -5.68 51.26 -15.66
CA GLU A 415 -6.25 50.02 -16.22
C GLU A 415 -5.20 49.20 -16.98
N LYS A 416 -4.35 49.85 -17.79
CA LYS A 416 -3.22 49.19 -18.45
C LYS A 416 -2.22 48.60 -17.45
N LYS A 417 -1.87 49.33 -16.38
CA LYS A 417 -0.96 48.82 -15.34
C LYS A 417 -1.59 47.73 -14.48
N GLN A 418 -2.91 47.73 -14.30
CA GLN A 418 -3.64 46.62 -13.68
C GLN A 418 -3.60 45.37 -14.59
N GLN A 419 -3.90 45.50 -15.89
CA GLN A 419 -3.79 44.40 -16.85
C GLN A 419 -2.38 43.81 -16.91
N GLU A 420 -1.34 44.66 -16.91
CA GLU A 420 0.06 44.25 -16.84
C GLU A 420 0.39 43.50 -15.54
N THR A 421 -0.18 43.95 -14.41
CA THR A 421 -0.02 43.30 -13.10
C THR A 421 -0.70 41.94 -13.04
N GLU A 422 -1.93 41.81 -13.57
CA GLU A 422 -2.63 40.52 -13.61
C GLU A 422 -1.96 39.53 -14.58
N LYS A 423 -1.43 40.00 -15.72
CA LYS A 423 -0.63 39.16 -16.62
C LYS A 423 0.64 38.63 -15.93
N LEU A 424 1.36 39.50 -15.20
CA LEU A 424 2.56 39.09 -14.45
C LEU A 424 2.23 38.13 -13.29
N LYS A 425 1.08 38.27 -12.63
CA LYS A 425 0.59 37.29 -11.65
C LYS A 425 0.27 35.94 -12.30
N GLN A 426 -0.37 35.94 -13.47
CA GLN A 426 -0.70 34.71 -14.20
C GLN A 426 0.57 33.97 -14.64
N GLU A 427 1.55 34.68 -15.22
CA GLU A 427 2.87 34.12 -15.56
C GLU A 427 3.65 33.62 -14.33
N LEU A 428 3.47 34.25 -13.16
CA LEU A 428 4.08 33.79 -11.91
C LEU A 428 3.40 32.50 -11.40
N MET A 429 2.09 32.41 -11.51
CA MET A 429 1.30 31.22 -11.12
C MET A 429 1.60 30.01 -12.02
N GLU A 430 1.73 30.23 -13.33
CA GLU A 430 2.16 29.23 -14.31
C GLU A 430 3.56 28.69 -13.96
N LYS A 431 4.54 29.58 -13.76
CA LYS A 431 5.90 29.20 -13.33
C LYS A 431 5.93 28.52 -11.95
N GLN A 432 4.99 28.83 -11.06
CA GLN A 432 4.85 28.18 -9.75
C GLN A 432 4.34 26.75 -9.89
N GLN A 433 3.44 26.48 -10.85
CA GLN A 433 2.99 25.13 -11.21
C GLN A 433 4.11 24.34 -11.89
N ASP A 434 4.78 24.91 -12.90
CA ASP A 434 5.93 24.30 -13.59
C ASP A 434 7.00 23.82 -12.58
N LEU A 435 7.29 24.64 -11.56
CA LEU A 435 8.25 24.31 -10.51
C LEU A 435 7.81 23.08 -9.70
N GLN A 436 6.53 23.01 -9.31
CA GLN A 436 5.95 21.89 -8.56
C GLN A 436 5.92 20.60 -9.39
N GLU A 437 5.56 20.69 -10.67
CA GLU A 437 5.61 19.53 -11.59
C GLU A 437 7.06 19.06 -11.80
N ASN A 438 8.02 19.98 -11.91
CA ASN A 438 9.44 19.65 -12.02
C ASN A 438 9.99 19.00 -10.74
N GLU A 439 9.56 19.43 -9.56
CA GLU A 439 9.88 18.79 -8.26
C GLU A 439 9.26 17.38 -8.15
N LEU A 440 8.02 17.20 -8.57
CA LEU A 440 7.36 15.89 -8.63
C LEU A 440 8.09 14.93 -9.61
N LEU A 441 8.54 15.43 -10.75
CA LEU A 441 9.34 14.66 -11.72
C LEU A 441 10.71 14.28 -11.15
N LYS A 442 11.39 15.18 -10.42
CA LYS A 442 12.63 14.86 -9.70
C LYS A 442 12.44 13.76 -8.65
N LEU A 443 11.34 13.79 -7.88
CA LEU A 443 11.01 12.73 -6.92
C LEU A 443 10.79 11.37 -7.60
N LYS A 444 10.01 11.35 -8.69
CA LYS A 444 9.79 10.14 -9.51
C LYS A 444 11.11 9.60 -10.10
N LEU A 445 12.01 10.47 -10.56
CA LEU A 445 13.33 10.09 -11.06
C LEU A 445 14.20 9.42 -9.96
N VAL A 446 14.21 10.00 -8.75
CA VAL A 446 14.92 9.43 -7.60
C VAL A 446 14.33 8.07 -7.18
N GLU A 447 13.02 7.87 -7.30
CA GLU A 447 12.38 6.57 -7.06
C GLU A 447 12.78 5.53 -8.10
N LYS A 448 12.70 5.86 -9.40
CA LYS A 448 13.15 4.95 -10.48
C LYS A 448 14.65 4.62 -10.35
N GLN A 449 15.49 5.57 -9.90
CA GLN A 449 16.90 5.30 -9.60
C GLN A 449 17.08 4.30 -8.44
N LYS A 450 16.24 4.37 -7.39
CA LYS A 450 16.24 3.38 -6.29
C LYS A 450 15.78 1.99 -6.76
N GLU A 451 14.82 1.90 -7.67
CA GLU A 451 14.42 0.63 -8.29
C GLU A 451 15.56 0.01 -9.12
N ILE A 452 16.21 0.82 -9.97
CA ILE A 452 17.36 0.40 -10.76
C ILE A 452 18.47 -0.14 -9.87
N GLU A 453 18.79 0.52 -8.74
CA GLU A 453 19.84 0.06 -7.83
C GLU A 453 19.46 -1.25 -7.11
N LYS A 454 18.19 -1.41 -6.69
CA LYS A 454 17.67 -2.69 -6.17
C LYS A 454 17.79 -3.82 -7.20
N LEU A 455 17.54 -3.54 -8.48
CA LEU A 455 17.66 -4.51 -9.57
C LEU A 455 19.12 -4.89 -9.84
N LYS A 456 20.06 -3.93 -9.84
CA LYS A 456 21.51 -4.20 -9.91
C LYS A 456 21.99 -5.06 -8.74
N GLN A 457 21.52 -4.79 -7.52
CA GLN A 457 21.90 -5.58 -6.34
C GLN A 457 21.45 -7.04 -6.48
N LYS A 458 20.20 -7.28 -6.93
CA LYS A 458 19.70 -8.63 -7.26
C LYS A 458 20.48 -9.29 -8.39
N LEU A 459 20.91 -8.53 -9.40
CA LEU A 459 21.75 -9.03 -10.50
C LEU A 459 23.12 -9.50 -9.99
N MET A 460 23.80 -8.70 -9.16
CA MET A 460 25.10 -9.08 -8.56
C MET A 460 24.99 -10.29 -7.63
N GLU A 461 23.91 -10.39 -6.86
CA GLU A 461 23.62 -11.59 -6.07
C GLU A 461 23.49 -12.83 -6.97
N LYS A 462 22.69 -12.75 -8.04
CA LYS A 462 22.55 -13.88 -8.97
C LYS A 462 23.83 -14.22 -9.73
N GLN A 463 24.69 -13.23 -10.01
CA GLN A 463 26.00 -13.44 -10.61
C GLN A 463 26.92 -14.23 -9.66
N ARG A 464 26.98 -13.85 -8.38
CA ARG A 464 27.70 -14.62 -7.34
C ARG A 464 27.13 -16.04 -7.21
N ASP A 465 25.81 -16.19 -7.17
CA ASP A 465 25.17 -17.51 -7.06
C ASP A 465 25.55 -18.42 -8.24
N LEU A 466 25.70 -17.87 -9.46
CA LEU A 466 26.17 -18.60 -10.63
C LEU A 466 27.65 -19.00 -10.50
N GLU A 467 28.53 -18.09 -10.08
CA GLU A 467 29.95 -18.36 -9.87
C GLU A 467 30.19 -19.43 -8.78
N GLU A 468 29.41 -19.41 -7.70
CA GLU A 468 29.43 -20.47 -6.67
C GLU A 468 28.97 -21.82 -7.24
N ASN A 469 27.92 -21.83 -8.06
CA ASN A 469 27.46 -23.04 -8.75
C ASN A 469 28.50 -23.60 -9.75
N GLU A 470 29.22 -22.74 -10.49
CA GLU A 470 30.31 -23.19 -11.36
C GLU A 470 31.48 -23.78 -10.56
N GLN A 471 31.85 -23.19 -9.43
CA GLN A 471 32.85 -23.76 -8.52
C GLN A 471 32.41 -25.12 -7.95
N LEU A 472 31.13 -25.28 -7.59
CA LEU A 472 30.58 -26.56 -7.14
C LEU A 472 30.59 -27.61 -8.26
N LYS A 473 30.24 -27.22 -9.49
CA LYS A 473 30.32 -28.07 -10.69
C LYS A 473 31.74 -28.54 -10.98
N LEU A 474 32.75 -27.67 -10.85
CA LEU A 474 34.16 -28.03 -10.98
C LEU A 474 34.62 -29.01 -9.87
N LYS A 475 34.19 -28.80 -8.62
CA LYS A 475 34.46 -29.73 -7.49
C LYS A 475 33.82 -31.10 -7.73
N LEU A 476 32.58 -31.15 -8.24
CA LEU A 476 31.89 -32.39 -8.62
C LEU A 476 32.61 -33.15 -9.74
N VAL A 477 33.06 -32.45 -10.79
CA VAL A 477 33.86 -33.07 -11.87
C VAL A 477 35.20 -33.60 -11.34
N GLY A 478 35.83 -32.92 -10.38
CA GLY A 478 37.00 -33.42 -9.66
C GLY A 478 36.73 -34.74 -8.93
N LYS A 479 35.65 -34.77 -8.13
CA LYS A 479 35.24 -35.98 -7.39
C LYS A 479 34.80 -37.13 -8.29
N GLN A 480 34.18 -36.84 -9.44
CA GLN A 480 33.85 -37.88 -10.43
C GLN A 480 35.10 -38.54 -11.01
N LYS A 481 36.16 -37.78 -11.32
CA LYS A 481 37.44 -38.34 -11.78
C LYS A 481 38.13 -39.19 -10.71
N GLU A 482 38.02 -38.80 -9.44
CA GLU A 482 38.56 -39.55 -8.30
C GLU A 482 37.80 -40.87 -8.10
N ILE A 483 36.47 -40.86 -8.21
CA ILE A 483 35.62 -42.07 -8.24
C ILE A 483 35.99 -42.99 -9.41
N GLU A 484 36.17 -42.45 -10.62
CA GLU A 484 36.51 -43.26 -11.80
C GLU A 484 37.90 -43.91 -11.68
N LYS A 485 38.87 -43.20 -11.08
CA LYS A 485 40.19 -43.78 -10.75
C LYS A 485 40.08 -44.91 -9.73
N LEU A 486 39.27 -44.74 -8.68
CA LEU A 486 39.03 -45.77 -7.67
C LEU A 486 38.28 -46.99 -8.22
N LYS A 487 37.38 -46.82 -9.20
CA LYS A 487 36.78 -47.95 -9.94
C LYS A 487 37.81 -48.71 -10.75
N GLN A 488 38.70 -48.03 -11.48
CA GLN A 488 39.75 -48.72 -12.25
C GLN A 488 40.67 -49.50 -11.31
N GLU A 489 41.13 -48.88 -10.23
CA GLU A 489 41.92 -49.55 -9.18
C GLU A 489 41.19 -50.71 -8.47
N LEU A 490 39.87 -50.83 -8.60
CA LEU A 490 39.08 -51.97 -8.11
C LEU A 490 38.98 -53.07 -9.17
N ILE A 491 38.82 -52.70 -10.45
CA ILE A 491 38.81 -53.62 -11.59
C ILE A 491 40.17 -54.32 -11.70
N ASP A 492 41.27 -53.57 -11.62
CA ASP A 492 42.64 -54.10 -11.69
C ASP A 492 42.88 -55.13 -10.57
N LYS A 493 42.46 -54.80 -9.33
CA LYS A 493 42.56 -55.73 -8.18
C LYS A 493 41.64 -56.94 -8.28
N GLN A 494 40.51 -56.84 -8.99
CA GLN A 494 39.67 -58.01 -9.25
C GLN A 494 40.35 -58.96 -10.24
N GLN A 495 41.03 -58.43 -11.27
CA GLN A 495 41.84 -59.24 -12.19
C GLN A 495 42.98 -59.96 -11.47
N ASP A 496 43.71 -59.26 -10.58
CA ASP A 496 44.73 -59.88 -9.71
C ASP A 496 44.17 -61.06 -8.87
N LEU A 497 42.95 -60.92 -8.34
CA LEU A 497 42.28 -61.95 -7.55
C LEU A 497 41.84 -63.14 -8.41
N ASP A 498 41.25 -62.88 -9.58
CA ASP A 498 40.78 -63.91 -10.53
C ASP A 498 41.96 -64.73 -11.08
N GLU A 499 43.09 -64.09 -11.39
CA GLU A 499 44.32 -64.79 -11.78
C GLU A 499 44.90 -65.65 -10.64
N ASN A 500 44.89 -65.15 -9.41
CA ASN A 500 45.36 -65.88 -8.24
C ASN A 500 44.47 -67.10 -7.93
N GLU A 501 43.15 -66.99 -8.09
CA GLU A 501 42.24 -68.14 -7.99
C GLU A 501 42.47 -69.17 -9.10
N GLN A 502 42.70 -68.74 -10.35
CA GLN A 502 43.11 -69.66 -11.42
C GLN A 502 44.44 -70.38 -11.14
N LEU A 503 45.43 -69.69 -10.56
CA LEU A 503 46.70 -70.30 -10.14
C LEU A 503 46.50 -71.32 -9.01
N LYS A 504 45.64 -71.00 -8.04
CA LYS A 504 45.26 -71.88 -6.94
C LYS A 504 44.52 -73.14 -7.42
N LEU A 505 43.66 -73.03 -8.43
CA LEU A 505 43.00 -74.17 -9.07
C LEU A 505 44.01 -75.08 -9.80
N LYS A 506 44.94 -74.50 -10.58
CA LYS A 506 46.03 -75.23 -11.24
C LYS A 506 46.93 -75.95 -10.22
N LEU A 507 47.22 -75.32 -9.09
CA LEU A 507 47.99 -75.93 -7.99
C LEU A 507 47.23 -77.12 -7.36
N LEU A 508 45.92 -76.99 -7.13
CA LEU A 508 45.08 -78.07 -6.60
C LEU A 508 44.99 -79.27 -7.56
N GLU A 509 44.97 -79.03 -8.86
CA GLU A 509 45.04 -80.09 -9.88
C GLU A 509 46.37 -80.84 -9.83
N LYS A 510 47.50 -80.12 -9.72
CA LYS A 510 48.81 -80.75 -9.54
C LYS A 510 48.97 -81.46 -8.19
N GLN A 511 48.33 -80.98 -7.13
CA GLN A 511 48.23 -81.74 -5.87
C GLN A 511 47.49 -83.07 -6.09
N LYS A 512 46.35 -83.09 -6.79
CA LYS A 512 45.63 -84.34 -7.13
C LYS A 512 46.47 -85.31 -7.99
N GLU A 513 47.22 -84.80 -8.96
CA GLU A 513 48.18 -85.63 -9.73
C GLU A 513 49.23 -86.28 -8.81
N THR A 514 49.87 -85.49 -7.93
CA THR A 514 50.88 -86.04 -7.00
C THR A 514 50.29 -87.02 -5.99
N GLU A 515 49.08 -86.81 -5.48
CA GLU A 515 48.44 -87.75 -4.55
C GLU A 515 48.06 -89.07 -5.23
N LYS A 516 47.62 -89.02 -6.49
CA LYS A 516 47.38 -90.21 -7.31
C LYS A 516 48.66 -91.04 -7.51
N LEU A 517 49.79 -90.37 -7.77
CA LEU A 517 51.09 -91.03 -7.89
C LEU A 517 51.59 -91.62 -6.56
N LYS A 518 51.31 -90.97 -5.41
CA LYS A 518 51.57 -91.58 -4.09
C LYS A 518 50.74 -92.82 -3.87
N GLN A 519 49.45 -92.80 -4.19
CA GLN A 519 48.58 -93.98 -4.04
C GLN A 519 49.10 -95.15 -4.86
N GLU A 520 49.52 -94.93 -6.11
CA GLU A 520 50.10 -95.97 -6.96
C GLU A 520 51.41 -96.56 -6.39
N VAL A 521 52.15 -95.82 -5.55
CA VAL A 521 53.31 -96.31 -4.80
C VAL A 521 52.88 -97.10 -3.55
N VAL A 522 51.85 -96.65 -2.83
CA VAL A 522 51.26 -97.37 -1.68
C VAL A 522 50.69 -98.71 -2.11
N ASP A 523 49.96 -98.76 -3.22
CA ASP A 523 49.37 -100.00 -3.76
C ASP A 523 50.46 -101.03 -4.12
N LYS A 524 51.59 -100.57 -4.68
CA LYS A 524 52.77 -101.42 -4.95
C LYS A 524 53.46 -101.89 -3.67
N GLN A 525 53.39 -101.11 -2.60
CA GLN A 525 53.96 -101.46 -1.29
C GLN A 525 53.05 -102.45 -0.53
N GLN A 526 51.72 -102.38 -0.70
CA GLN A 526 50.75 -103.29 -0.07
C GLN A 526 50.91 -104.73 -0.57
N VAL A 527 51.14 -104.93 -1.87
CA VAL A 527 51.39 -106.26 -2.48
C VAL A 527 52.63 -106.95 -1.90
N LEU A 528 53.60 -106.19 -1.37
CA LEU A 528 54.76 -106.74 -0.66
C LEU A 528 54.39 -107.20 0.76
N THR A 529 53.50 -106.50 1.48
CA THR A 529 53.07 -106.87 2.84
C THR A 529 52.02 -107.98 2.87
N ASP A 530 51.18 -108.10 1.84
CA ASP A 530 50.13 -109.14 1.77
C ASP A 530 50.73 -110.56 1.66
N ASN A 531 51.94 -110.68 1.10
CA ASN A 531 52.70 -111.93 1.11
C ASN A 531 53.18 -112.35 2.51
N GLU A 532 53.20 -111.45 3.48
CA GLU A 532 53.75 -111.68 4.82
C GLU A 532 52.65 -111.96 5.88
N GLN A 533 51.43 -111.43 5.66
CA GLN A 533 50.32 -111.55 6.64
C GLN A 533 49.58 -112.90 6.62
N LEU A 534 49.78 -113.74 5.61
CA LEU A 534 49.16 -115.07 5.50
C LEU A 534 49.59 -116.08 6.60
N LYS A 535 50.50 -115.68 7.50
CA LYS A 535 51.19 -116.57 8.44
C LYS A 535 50.66 -116.56 9.88
N LEU A 536 49.79 -115.61 10.26
CA LEU A 536 49.37 -115.39 11.66
C LEU A 536 47.84 -115.20 11.84
N GLN A 537 47.05 -116.11 11.25
CA GLN A 537 45.68 -116.33 11.71
C GLN A 537 45.66 -117.29 12.92
N LEU A 538 45.90 -116.76 14.12
CA LEU A 538 45.73 -117.48 15.38
C LEU A 538 45.23 -116.53 16.50
N GLU A 539 44.60 -117.10 17.52
CA GLU A 539 44.21 -116.46 18.78
C GLU A 539 43.14 -115.34 18.74
N GLU A 540 41.90 -115.73 18.45
CA GLU A 540 40.84 -116.07 19.45
C GLU A 540 40.65 -115.19 20.72
N VAL A 541 41.56 -114.29 21.09
CA VAL A 541 41.57 -113.55 22.37
C VAL A 541 40.62 -112.34 22.37
N LYS A 542 40.15 -111.88 21.21
CA LYS A 542 39.41 -110.61 21.03
C LYS A 542 38.02 -110.55 21.69
N ARG A 543 37.48 -111.65 22.22
CA ARG A 543 36.05 -111.76 22.57
C ARG A 543 35.61 -110.89 23.77
N GLU A 544 36.41 -110.78 24.84
CA GLU A 544 36.03 -109.95 26.02
C GLU A 544 36.32 -108.44 25.85
N GLN A 545 37.23 -108.06 24.94
CA GLN A 545 37.53 -106.66 24.62
C GLN A 545 36.27 -105.90 24.14
N THR A 546 35.38 -106.59 23.41
CA THR A 546 34.16 -106.04 22.82
C THR A 546 33.21 -105.38 23.84
N LYS A 547 33.10 -105.91 25.06
CA LYS A 547 32.22 -105.37 26.11
C LYS A 547 32.78 -104.06 26.70
N ALA A 548 34.10 -103.99 26.91
CA ALA A 548 34.78 -102.78 27.34
C ALA A 548 34.77 -101.69 26.25
N GLU A 549 34.59 -102.07 24.98
CA GLU A 549 34.35 -101.15 23.87
C GLU A 549 32.90 -100.72 23.76
N GLN A 550 31.92 -101.57 24.07
CA GLN A 550 30.51 -101.18 24.17
C GLN A 550 30.29 -100.13 25.29
N TRP A 551 30.86 -100.33 26.48
CA TRP A 551 30.78 -99.33 27.54
C TRP A 551 31.50 -98.01 27.20
N ARG A 552 32.65 -98.08 26.51
CA ARG A 552 33.30 -96.87 25.95
C ARG A 552 32.42 -96.18 24.90
N LYS A 553 31.78 -96.92 23.98
CA LYS A 553 30.86 -96.37 22.98
C LYS A 553 29.67 -95.67 23.64
N ASN A 554 29.02 -96.29 24.63
CA ASN A 554 27.90 -95.69 25.34
C ASN A 554 28.30 -94.42 26.12
N PHE A 555 29.46 -94.43 26.78
CA PHE A 555 29.97 -93.25 27.50
C PHE A 555 30.37 -92.11 26.55
N THR A 556 31.02 -92.44 25.43
CA THR A 556 31.36 -91.48 24.36
C THR A 556 30.09 -90.89 23.74
N GLN A 557 29.10 -91.71 23.38
CA GLN A 557 27.81 -91.24 22.83
C GLN A 557 27.07 -90.30 23.79
N LEU A 558 27.03 -90.61 25.08
CA LEU A 558 26.41 -89.72 26.09
C LEU A 558 27.18 -88.40 26.23
N LYS A 559 28.51 -88.45 26.20
CA LYS A 559 29.39 -87.27 26.23
C LYS A 559 29.24 -86.42 24.97
N GLU A 560 29.13 -87.04 23.80
CA GLU A 560 28.87 -86.41 22.51
C GLU A 560 27.50 -85.74 22.49
N ALA A 561 26.44 -86.43 22.94
CA ALA A 561 25.09 -85.88 23.04
C ALA A 561 25.01 -84.65 23.96
N TYR A 562 25.64 -84.71 25.14
CA TYR A 562 25.74 -83.55 26.03
C TYR A 562 26.54 -82.40 25.40
N THR A 563 27.66 -82.71 24.75
CA THR A 563 28.48 -81.71 24.04
C THR A 563 27.71 -81.07 22.88
N LEU A 564 26.86 -81.83 22.18
CA LEU A 564 26.04 -81.34 21.08
C LEU A 564 24.92 -80.42 21.58
N HIS A 565 24.25 -80.77 22.67
CA HIS A 565 23.23 -79.91 23.30
C HIS A 565 23.84 -78.60 23.83
N VAL A 566 25.04 -78.64 24.41
CA VAL A 566 25.75 -77.41 24.82
C VAL A 566 26.04 -76.53 23.58
N LYS A 567 26.59 -77.09 22.50
CA LYS A 567 26.85 -76.35 21.25
C LYS A 567 25.58 -75.74 20.64
N ASP A 568 24.50 -76.50 20.53
CA ASP A 568 23.19 -76.02 20.05
C ASP A 568 22.66 -74.87 20.92
N SER A 569 22.83 -74.93 22.25
CA SER A 569 22.49 -73.82 23.13
C SER A 569 23.40 -72.60 22.97
N GLU A 570 24.69 -72.78 22.71
CA GLU A 570 25.64 -71.69 22.41
C GLU A 570 25.36 -71.04 21.04
N GLU A 571 24.96 -71.82 20.02
CA GLU A 571 24.57 -71.30 18.70
C GLU A 571 23.24 -70.54 18.78
N LYS A 572 22.26 -71.02 19.53
CA LYS A 572 21.02 -70.27 19.82
C LYS A 572 21.31 -68.96 20.55
N ILE A 573 22.19 -68.97 21.55
CA ILE A 573 22.63 -67.74 22.23
C ILE A 573 23.35 -66.77 21.27
N LYS A 574 24.15 -67.27 20.31
CA LYS A 574 24.80 -66.44 19.28
C LYS A 574 23.78 -65.84 18.32
N ASN A 575 22.87 -66.64 17.76
CA ASN A 575 21.84 -66.16 16.84
C ASN A 575 20.95 -65.10 17.50
N ASN A 576 20.39 -65.38 18.67
CA ASN A 576 19.56 -64.42 19.40
C ASN A 576 20.33 -63.12 19.73
N LYS A 577 21.65 -63.20 19.96
CA LYS A 577 22.51 -62.03 20.21
C LYS A 577 22.78 -61.21 18.95
N GLU A 578 22.88 -61.84 17.78
CA GLU A 578 23.02 -61.15 16.50
C GLU A 578 21.68 -60.58 16.01
N GLU A 579 20.57 -61.28 16.21
CA GLU A 579 19.21 -60.77 16.02
C GLU A 579 18.96 -59.53 16.88
N MET A 580 19.32 -59.56 18.16
CA MET A 580 19.22 -58.40 19.06
C MET A 580 20.10 -57.22 18.60
N LYS A 581 21.30 -57.45 18.04
CA LYS A 581 22.08 -56.37 17.41
C LYS A 581 21.36 -55.80 16.19
N ASN A 582 20.85 -56.66 15.31
CA ASN A 582 20.20 -56.24 14.06
C ASN A 582 18.94 -55.42 14.35
N LEU A 583 18.14 -55.83 15.34
CA LEU A 583 17.00 -55.07 15.86
C LEU A 583 17.45 -53.74 16.48
N CYS A 584 18.51 -53.72 17.29
CA CYS A 584 19.03 -52.49 17.89
C CYS A 584 19.58 -51.50 16.83
N GLY A 585 20.24 -51.99 15.77
CA GLY A 585 20.69 -51.18 14.64
C GLY A 585 19.53 -50.64 13.82
N SER A 586 18.51 -51.47 13.58
CA SER A 586 17.27 -51.04 12.92
C SER A 586 16.48 -50.02 13.74
N LEU A 587 16.55 -50.08 15.08
CA LEU A 587 15.95 -49.07 15.97
C LEU A 587 16.69 -47.74 15.86
N SER A 588 18.02 -47.74 16.01
CA SER A 588 18.87 -46.55 15.89
C SER A 588 18.68 -45.85 14.53
N ALA A 589 18.63 -46.61 13.43
CA ALA A 589 18.38 -46.07 12.10
C ALA A 589 16.96 -45.47 11.95
N ALA A 590 15.95 -46.03 12.64
CA ALA A 590 14.61 -45.47 12.66
C ALA A 590 14.53 -44.18 13.51
N GLU A 591 15.24 -44.12 14.63
CA GLU A 591 15.35 -42.94 15.49
C GLU A 591 16.06 -41.78 14.77
N GLU A 592 17.18 -42.05 14.08
CA GLU A 592 17.87 -41.08 13.21
C GLU A 592 16.96 -40.59 12.07
N ALA A 593 16.22 -41.50 11.41
CA ALA A 593 15.28 -41.14 10.36
C ALA A 593 14.08 -40.30 10.86
N LEU A 594 13.64 -40.50 12.11
CA LEU A 594 12.62 -39.68 12.76
C LEU A 594 13.18 -38.29 13.13
N ALA A 595 14.40 -38.21 13.67
CA ALA A 595 15.07 -36.94 13.95
C ALA A 595 15.28 -36.10 12.69
N ALA A 596 15.74 -36.71 11.59
CA ALA A 596 15.89 -36.04 10.29
C ALA A 596 14.54 -35.54 9.73
N LYS A 597 13.46 -36.32 9.88
CA LYS A 597 12.10 -35.88 9.51
C LYS A 597 11.61 -34.73 10.38
N GLN A 598 11.88 -34.76 11.69
CA GLN A 598 11.51 -33.68 12.60
C GLN A 598 12.23 -32.38 12.25
N GLN A 599 13.54 -32.43 11.98
CA GLN A 599 14.29 -31.27 11.48
C GLN A 599 13.66 -30.72 10.19
N LYS A 600 13.34 -31.59 9.22
CA LYS A 600 12.72 -31.16 7.95
C LYS A 600 11.33 -30.54 8.16
N ILE A 601 10.55 -31.04 9.12
CA ILE A 601 9.26 -30.45 9.53
C ILE A 601 9.46 -29.04 10.10
N ASP A 602 10.46 -28.85 10.97
CA ASP A 602 10.71 -27.55 11.60
C ASP A 602 11.32 -26.53 10.63
N GLU A 603 12.16 -26.96 9.69
CA GLU A 603 12.56 -26.15 8.53
C GLU A 603 11.36 -25.69 7.70
N MET A 604 10.42 -26.59 7.39
CA MET A 604 9.21 -26.26 6.62
C MET A 604 8.28 -25.31 7.39
N LYS A 605 8.15 -25.42 8.72
CA LYS A 605 7.38 -24.46 9.53
C LYS A 605 7.96 -23.04 9.43
N VAL A 606 9.28 -22.90 9.50
CA VAL A 606 9.95 -21.58 9.37
C VAL A 606 9.77 -21.00 7.96
N GLU A 607 9.81 -21.84 6.92
CA GLU A 607 9.52 -21.41 5.55
C GLU A 607 8.04 -21.01 5.37
N ILE A 608 7.09 -21.78 5.91
CA ILE A 608 5.65 -21.46 5.90
C ILE A 608 5.39 -20.12 6.58
N PHE A 609 5.89 -19.91 7.81
CA PHE A 609 5.72 -18.64 8.53
C PHE A 609 6.27 -17.43 7.76
N LYS A 610 7.40 -17.60 7.07
CA LYS A 610 7.93 -16.57 6.18
C LYS A 610 7.03 -16.33 4.96
N LYS A 611 6.42 -17.39 4.40
CA LYS A 611 5.47 -17.28 3.28
C LYS A 611 4.14 -16.65 3.69
N GLU A 612 3.68 -16.87 4.91
CA GLU A 612 2.52 -16.19 5.50
C GLU A 612 2.77 -14.67 5.59
N GLN A 613 3.92 -14.25 6.11
CA GLN A 613 4.33 -12.83 6.11
C GLN A 613 4.49 -12.25 4.68
N GLU A 614 5.00 -13.02 3.71
CA GLU A 614 5.04 -12.58 2.31
C GLU A 614 3.62 -12.43 1.71
N LEU A 615 2.66 -13.30 2.08
CA LEU A 615 1.26 -13.24 1.64
C LEU A 615 0.50 -12.04 2.22
N GLU A 616 0.76 -11.63 3.46
CA GLU A 616 0.20 -10.39 4.04
C GLU A 616 0.51 -9.17 3.17
N THR A 617 1.74 -9.06 2.65
CA THR A 617 2.11 -7.96 1.75
C THR A 617 1.35 -7.98 0.42
N ILE A 618 0.99 -9.17 -0.09
CA ILE A 618 0.20 -9.31 -1.33
C ILE A 618 -1.22 -8.81 -1.11
N SER A 619 -1.82 -9.03 0.07
CA SER A 619 -3.12 -8.46 0.43
C SER A 619 -3.08 -6.93 0.49
N LEU A 620 -2.01 -6.34 1.04
CA LEU A 620 -1.81 -4.89 1.02
C LEU A 620 -1.66 -4.32 -0.40
N PHE A 621 -0.89 -4.98 -1.27
CA PHE A 621 -0.73 -4.54 -2.67
C PHE A 621 -2.03 -4.68 -3.49
N LYS A 622 -2.89 -5.67 -3.19
CA LYS A 622 -4.24 -5.76 -3.79
C LYS A 622 -5.12 -4.59 -3.37
N ALA A 623 -5.23 -4.33 -2.07
CA ALA A 623 -6.02 -3.21 -1.56
C ALA A 623 -5.51 -1.86 -2.11
N GLN A 624 -4.19 -1.68 -2.24
CA GLN A 624 -3.59 -0.50 -2.86
C GLN A 624 -3.95 -0.37 -4.35
N ALA A 625 -3.92 -1.47 -5.11
CA ALA A 625 -4.32 -1.47 -6.51
C ALA A 625 -5.82 -1.22 -6.70
N GLU A 626 -6.66 -1.74 -5.80
CA GLU A 626 -8.11 -1.51 -5.79
C GLU A 626 -8.43 -0.03 -5.52
N VAL A 627 -7.81 0.58 -4.49
CA VAL A 627 -7.92 2.02 -4.20
C VAL A 627 -7.48 2.86 -5.40
N TYR A 628 -6.28 2.64 -5.94
CA TYR A 628 -5.81 3.42 -7.11
C TYR A 628 -6.68 3.22 -8.36
N SER A 629 -7.31 2.06 -8.52
CA SER A 629 -8.28 1.84 -9.61
C SER A 629 -9.56 2.65 -9.38
N SER A 630 -10.08 2.67 -8.15
CA SER A 630 -11.24 3.46 -7.75
C SER A 630 -10.98 4.96 -7.93
N ASP A 631 -9.83 5.46 -7.44
CA ASP A 631 -9.42 6.86 -7.58
C ASP A 631 -9.29 7.25 -9.06
N PHE A 632 -8.69 6.38 -9.89
CA PHE A 632 -8.58 6.60 -11.34
C PHE A 632 -9.95 6.65 -12.04
N TYR A 633 -10.90 5.77 -11.68
CA TYR A 633 -12.25 5.83 -12.23
C TYR A 633 -13.03 7.05 -11.75
N ALA A 634 -12.84 7.50 -10.50
CA ALA A 634 -13.45 8.71 -9.96
C ALA A 634 -12.92 9.98 -10.65
N GLU A 635 -11.59 10.12 -10.78
CA GLU A 635 -10.93 11.21 -11.50
C GLU A 635 -11.36 11.24 -12.96
N ARG A 636 -11.41 10.07 -13.62
CA ARG A 636 -11.93 9.96 -14.99
C ARG A 636 -13.36 10.47 -15.11
N ALA A 637 -14.27 10.01 -14.24
CA ALA A 637 -15.68 10.42 -14.29
C ALA A 637 -15.87 11.91 -13.95
N ALA A 638 -15.02 12.50 -13.10
CA ALA A 638 -14.98 13.94 -12.87
C ALA A 638 -14.50 14.70 -14.11
N ARG A 639 -13.43 14.22 -14.76
CA ARG A 639 -12.88 14.83 -15.98
C ARG A 639 -13.82 14.73 -17.18
N GLU A 640 -14.56 13.64 -17.31
CA GLU A 640 -15.59 13.46 -18.34
C GLU A 640 -16.74 14.48 -18.16
N LYS A 641 -17.24 14.66 -16.92
CA LYS A 641 -18.22 15.72 -16.61
C LYS A 641 -17.71 17.14 -16.86
N ILE A 642 -16.45 17.43 -16.50
CA ILE A 642 -15.84 18.75 -16.78
C ILE A 642 -15.74 18.99 -18.29
N HIS A 643 -15.51 17.95 -19.09
CA HIS A 643 -15.60 18.05 -20.54
C HIS A 643 -17.04 18.30 -21.03
N GLU A 644 -18.04 17.55 -20.53
CA GLU A 644 -19.46 17.77 -20.87
C GLU A 644 -19.91 19.22 -20.56
N GLU A 645 -19.57 19.74 -19.38
CA GLU A 645 -19.87 21.12 -18.98
C GLU A 645 -19.11 22.16 -19.84
N LYS A 646 -17.86 21.89 -20.20
CA LYS A 646 -17.04 22.74 -21.08
C LYS A 646 -17.62 22.84 -22.48
N GLU A 647 -18.00 21.72 -23.10
CA GLU A 647 -18.59 21.74 -24.45
C GLU A 647 -19.94 22.45 -24.43
N ARG A 648 -20.80 22.19 -23.42
CA ARG A 648 -22.07 22.90 -23.22
C ARG A 648 -21.90 24.42 -23.07
N LEU A 649 -20.86 24.87 -22.35
CA LEU A 649 -20.51 26.29 -22.22
C LEU A 649 -19.94 26.87 -23.52
N MET A 650 -19.28 26.05 -24.35
CA MET A 650 -18.78 26.47 -25.66
C MET A 650 -19.93 26.71 -26.64
N GLU A 651 -20.92 25.81 -26.69
CA GLU A 651 -22.17 25.97 -27.45
C GLU A 651 -22.95 27.22 -27.02
N GLU A 652 -23.11 27.44 -25.71
CA GLU A 652 -23.78 28.62 -25.16
C GLU A 652 -23.06 29.93 -25.54
N LEU A 653 -21.72 29.92 -25.52
CA LEU A 653 -20.88 31.06 -25.90
C LEU A 653 -20.87 31.30 -27.43
N GLU A 654 -20.94 30.24 -28.24
CA GLU A 654 -21.07 30.32 -29.71
C GLU A 654 -22.43 30.94 -30.09
N LEU A 655 -23.52 30.49 -29.47
CA LEU A 655 -24.86 31.05 -29.66
C LEU A 655 -24.91 32.54 -29.26
N LEU A 656 -24.26 32.92 -28.16
CA LEU A 656 -24.16 34.32 -27.74
C LEU A 656 -23.29 35.16 -28.69
N LYS A 657 -22.20 34.61 -29.26
CA LYS A 657 -21.46 35.29 -30.33
C LYS A 657 -22.35 35.53 -31.56
N GLU A 658 -23.07 34.51 -32.02
CA GLU A 658 -23.92 34.63 -33.21
C GLU A 658 -25.03 35.67 -33.02
N GLN A 659 -25.65 35.71 -31.83
CA GLN A 659 -26.61 36.76 -31.46
C GLN A 659 -25.98 38.17 -31.48
N ASN A 660 -24.75 38.33 -30.96
CA ASN A 660 -24.05 39.62 -31.02
C ASN A 660 -23.69 40.02 -32.46
N CYS A 661 -23.25 39.08 -33.30
CA CYS A 661 -23.00 39.34 -34.72
C CYS A 661 -24.27 39.80 -35.43
N ARG A 662 -25.41 39.10 -35.24
CA ARG A 662 -26.71 39.49 -35.80
C ARG A 662 -27.14 40.88 -35.34
N LEU A 663 -27.02 41.20 -34.06
CA LEU A 663 -27.33 42.54 -33.52
C LEU A 663 -26.40 43.64 -34.08
N GLN A 664 -25.13 43.32 -34.32
CA GLN A 664 -24.20 44.25 -34.97
C GLN A 664 -24.56 44.45 -36.45
N GLU A 665 -24.89 43.38 -37.18
CA GLU A 665 -25.38 43.45 -38.58
C GLU A 665 -26.68 44.25 -38.70
N GLU A 666 -27.59 44.13 -37.72
CA GLU A 666 -28.80 44.95 -37.62
C GLU A 666 -28.48 46.42 -37.35
N MET A 667 -27.60 46.73 -36.38
CA MET A 667 -27.18 48.11 -36.11
C MET A 667 -26.49 48.76 -37.30
N GLU A 668 -25.56 48.06 -37.94
CA GLU A 668 -24.92 48.52 -39.17
C GLU A 668 -25.93 48.57 -40.33
N GLY A 669 -26.90 47.66 -40.38
CA GLY A 669 -28.00 47.66 -41.35
C GLY A 669 -28.86 48.91 -41.24
N LEU A 670 -29.28 49.28 -40.03
CA LEU A 670 -29.99 50.52 -39.74
C LEU A 670 -29.12 51.75 -40.03
N GLY A 671 -27.82 51.70 -39.71
CA GLY A 671 -26.85 52.75 -40.09
C GLY A 671 -26.75 52.94 -41.60
N ARG A 672 -26.60 51.85 -42.36
CA ARG A 672 -26.60 51.82 -43.83
C ARG A 672 -27.92 52.32 -44.41
N GLN A 673 -29.07 51.91 -43.86
CA GLN A 673 -30.40 52.37 -44.28
C GLN A 673 -30.59 53.87 -44.03
N SER A 674 -30.21 54.37 -42.85
CA SER A 674 -30.25 55.80 -42.48
C SER A 674 -29.37 56.64 -43.39
N LEU A 675 -28.14 56.19 -43.67
CA LEU A 675 -27.21 56.87 -44.58
C LEU A 675 -27.73 56.85 -46.03
N ASN A 676 -28.36 55.76 -46.47
CA ASN A 676 -29.01 55.67 -47.79
C ASN A 676 -30.27 56.53 -47.90
N GLU A 677 -31.05 56.69 -46.83
CA GLU A 677 -32.17 57.64 -46.75
C GLU A 677 -31.67 59.09 -46.83
N LEU A 678 -30.62 59.41 -46.07
CA LEU A 678 -29.97 60.72 -46.12
C LEU A 678 -29.39 61.02 -47.51
N GLN A 679 -28.77 60.03 -48.17
CA GLN A 679 -28.31 60.17 -49.56
C GLN A 679 -29.47 60.30 -50.55
N ARG A 680 -30.59 59.58 -50.39
CA ARG A 680 -31.75 59.70 -51.28
C ARG A 680 -32.37 61.10 -51.22
N ARG A 681 -32.41 61.73 -50.05
CA ARG A 681 -32.84 63.13 -49.90
C ARG A 681 -31.92 64.09 -50.65
N HIS A 682 -30.60 64.02 -50.41
CA HIS A 682 -29.64 64.90 -51.12
C HIS A 682 -29.53 64.61 -52.63
N LYS A 683 -29.76 63.38 -53.08
CA LYS A 683 -29.75 63.02 -54.52
C LYS A 683 -31.02 63.43 -55.26
N ALA A 684 -32.10 63.78 -54.56
CA ALA A 684 -33.29 64.36 -55.18
C ALA A 684 -33.07 65.83 -55.60
N ASP A 685 -32.22 66.57 -54.88
CA ASP A 685 -32.00 68.01 -55.09
C ASP A 685 -30.86 68.35 -56.07
N ILE A 686 -30.04 67.38 -56.50
CA ILE A 686 -28.85 67.65 -57.34
C ILE A 686 -29.10 67.24 -58.80
N VAL A 687 -29.59 68.20 -59.58
CA VAL A 687 -29.67 68.13 -61.05
C VAL A 687 -28.68 69.10 -61.68
N HIS A 688 -27.70 68.54 -62.41
CA HIS A 688 -26.80 69.19 -63.38
C HIS A 688 -25.59 70.04 -62.85
N PRO A 689 -24.51 70.23 -63.66
CA PRO A 689 -23.15 70.08 -63.12
C PRO A 689 -22.09 71.13 -63.53
N ARG A 690 -20.95 71.13 -62.80
CA ARG A 690 -19.57 71.48 -63.21
C ARG A 690 -18.62 71.24 -62.01
N GLY A 691 -17.34 70.87 -62.14
CA GLY A 691 -16.58 70.50 -63.33
C GLY A 691 -15.23 71.22 -63.45
N VAL A 692 -14.19 70.75 -62.74
CA VAL A 692 -12.76 71.11 -62.94
C VAL A 692 -11.88 69.89 -62.62
N ALA A 693 -10.75 69.71 -63.30
CA ALA A 693 -9.79 68.61 -63.10
C ALA A 693 -8.38 69.16 -62.75
N THR A 694 -7.52 68.37 -62.09
CA THR A 694 -6.05 68.54 -61.88
C THR A 694 -5.58 67.56 -60.77
N LEU A 695 -4.46 66.84 -60.82
CA LEU A 695 -3.51 66.43 -61.88
C LEU A 695 -2.73 65.17 -61.40
N LEU A 696 -2.27 64.33 -62.36
CA LEU A 696 -1.06 63.46 -62.39
C LEU A 696 -0.73 62.52 -61.20
N SER A 697 -0.31 61.24 -61.33
CA SER A 697 0.29 60.38 -62.39
C SER A 697 1.78 60.02 -62.20
N SER A 698 2.04 58.79 -61.76
CA SER A 698 3.01 57.83 -62.35
C SER A 698 2.62 56.42 -61.90
N GLN A 699 2.43 55.40 -62.76
CA GLN A 699 3.33 54.80 -63.77
C GLN A 699 4.56 54.13 -63.13
N ARG A 700 5.03 52.93 -63.53
CA ARG A 700 4.61 51.84 -64.47
C ARG A 700 5.60 50.66 -64.21
N ALA A 701 5.55 49.44 -64.77
CA ALA A 701 4.58 48.57 -65.48
C ALA A 701 5.20 47.14 -65.49
N GLY A 702 4.43 46.07 -65.77
CA GLY A 702 4.98 44.69 -65.77
C GLY A 702 4.00 43.56 -66.10
N GLU A 703 3.30 43.66 -67.23
CA GLU A 703 2.43 42.61 -67.80
C GLU A 703 3.19 41.79 -68.88
N PRO A 704 2.62 40.73 -69.50
CA PRO A 704 2.00 39.52 -68.91
C PRO A 704 2.43 38.22 -69.70
N VAL A 705 1.52 37.23 -69.82
CA VAL A 705 1.43 36.10 -70.80
C VAL A 705 1.86 34.69 -70.33
N SER A 706 0.83 33.83 -70.13
CA SER A 706 0.64 32.41 -70.53
C SER A 706 1.76 31.34 -70.31
N GLN A 707 1.49 30.04 -70.24
CA GLN A 707 0.31 29.25 -70.63
C GLN A 707 0.17 27.98 -69.75
N GLY A 708 -1.03 27.43 -69.57
CA GLY A 708 -1.35 26.50 -68.47
C GLY A 708 -0.92 25.02 -68.64
N GLY A 709 -0.99 24.31 -67.51
CA GLY A 709 -0.84 22.85 -67.33
C GLY A 709 -1.53 22.44 -66.03
N ALA A 710 -2.06 21.22 -65.94
CA ALA A 710 -3.09 20.85 -64.96
C ALA A 710 -2.59 20.10 -63.72
N ASP A 711 -3.45 20.15 -62.68
CA ASP A 711 -3.75 19.10 -61.69
C ASP A 711 -2.93 19.00 -60.38
N LEU A 712 -3.63 18.51 -59.35
CA LEU A 712 -3.22 18.07 -58.00
C LEU A 712 -2.64 19.08 -56.98
N GLY A 713 -3.23 19.05 -55.76
CA GLY A 713 -2.54 19.33 -54.49
C GLY A 713 -2.71 20.73 -53.88
N PRO A 714 -3.28 20.85 -52.67
CA PRO A 714 -3.22 22.06 -51.85
C PRO A 714 -2.34 21.83 -50.60
N ASP A 715 -1.05 22.15 -50.69
CA ASP A 715 -0.17 22.44 -49.53
C ASP A 715 1.16 23.05 -50.03
N GLU A 716 1.33 24.36 -49.82
CA GLU A 716 2.60 25.10 -49.90
C GLU A 716 2.49 26.24 -48.87
N GLU A 717 3.07 26.06 -47.69
CA GLU A 717 3.17 27.14 -46.69
C GLU A 717 4.15 28.22 -47.17
N PRO A 718 3.97 29.49 -46.78
CA PRO A 718 4.91 30.55 -47.13
C PRO A 718 6.28 30.26 -46.48
N LEU A 719 7.32 30.12 -47.29
CA LEU A 719 8.71 29.88 -46.85
C LEU A 719 9.13 30.92 -45.79
N THR A 720 9.17 30.51 -44.53
CA THR A 720 9.71 31.31 -43.44
C THR A 720 11.23 31.40 -43.59
N GLU A 721 11.74 32.60 -43.88
CA GLU A 721 13.18 32.85 -43.90
C GLU A 721 13.78 32.63 -42.51
N TYR A 722 14.65 31.63 -42.37
CA TYR A 722 15.26 31.23 -41.10
C TYR A 722 16.48 32.11 -40.81
N ILE A 723 16.27 33.26 -40.15
CA ILE A 723 17.29 34.29 -39.92
C ILE A 723 17.98 34.12 -38.55
N CYS A 724 19.31 34.14 -38.54
CA CYS A 724 20.10 34.10 -37.31
C CYS A 724 20.04 35.43 -36.53
N PRO A 725 19.57 35.45 -35.26
CA PRO A 725 19.35 36.70 -34.53
C PRO A 725 20.66 37.40 -34.08
N LYS A 726 21.82 36.73 -34.11
CA LYS A 726 23.12 37.33 -33.73
C LYS A 726 23.85 37.97 -34.92
N CYS A 727 23.67 37.48 -36.16
CA CYS A 727 24.41 37.95 -37.35
C CYS A 727 23.53 38.40 -38.53
N GLN A 728 22.21 38.14 -38.49
CA GLN A 728 21.23 38.39 -39.55
C GLN A 728 21.48 37.63 -40.87
N GLY A 729 22.28 36.56 -40.84
CA GLY A 729 22.38 35.59 -41.94
C GLY A 729 21.05 34.84 -42.14
N VAL A 730 20.63 34.71 -43.40
CA VAL A 730 19.46 33.92 -43.81
C VAL A 730 19.90 32.51 -44.14
N HIS A 731 19.25 31.50 -43.55
CA HIS A 731 19.51 30.09 -43.78
C HIS A 731 18.31 29.44 -44.48
N PRO A 732 18.52 28.44 -45.37
CA PRO A 732 17.44 27.85 -46.16
C PRO A 732 16.51 26.93 -45.34
N ASP A 733 16.97 26.46 -44.19
CA ASP A 733 16.26 25.50 -43.33
C ASP A 733 16.67 25.67 -41.85
N LEU A 734 15.87 25.07 -40.97
CA LEU A 734 16.05 25.19 -39.52
C LEU A 734 17.30 24.46 -39.00
N ASP A 735 17.71 23.34 -39.59
CA ASP A 735 18.90 22.59 -39.15
C ASP A 735 20.18 23.38 -39.49
N SER A 736 20.25 23.94 -40.71
CA SER A 736 21.32 24.88 -41.10
C SER A 736 21.38 26.09 -40.18
N LEU A 737 20.24 26.66 -39.79
CA LEU A 737 20.17 27.75 -38.82
C LEU A 737 20.66 27.31 -37.43
N GLN A 738 20.24 26.14 -36.96
CA GLN A 738 20.55 25.65 -35.62
C GLN A 738 22.03 25.27 -35.45
N ILE A 739 22.65 24.68 -36.48
CA ILE A 739 24.10 24.46 -36.55
C ILE A 739 24.82 25.82 -36.53
N HIS A 740 24.41 26.76 -37.39
CA HIS A 740 25.03 28.08 -37.45
C HIS A 740 24.91 28.85 -36.13
N ILE A 741 23.75 28.83 -35.47
CA ILE A 741 23.55 29.46 -34.15
C ILE A 741 24.52 28.89 -33.12
N MET A 742 24.81 27.59 -33.17
CA MET A 742 25.71 26.93 -32.21
C MET A 742 27.17 27.35 -32.38
N GLU A 743 27.64 27.61 -33.61
CA GLU A 743 28.96 28.21 -33.88
C GLU A 743 28.97 29.74 -33.71
N CYS A 744 27.84 30.40 -34.00
CA CYS A 744 27.73 31.84 -33.99
C CYS A 744 27.58 32.40 -32.57
N ILE A 745 26.98 31.66 -31.62
CA ILE A 745 26.78 32.14 -30.23
C ILE A 745 28.10 32.28 -29.45
N THR A 746 29.12 31.46 -29.75
CA THR A 746 30.50 31.65 -29.26
C THR A 746 31.16 32.97 -29.69
#